data_AF-A0A354EL76-F1
#
_entry.id   AF-A0A354EL76-F1
#
_cell.length_a   1.000
_cell.length_b   1.000
_cell.length_c   1.000
_cell.angle_alpha   90.00
_cell.angle_beta   90.00
_cell.angle_gamma   90.00
#
_symmetry.space_group_name_H-M   'P 1'
#
loop_
_entity.id
_entity.type
_entity.pdbx_description
1 polymer ?
#
loop_
_entity_poly.entity_id
_entity_poly.type
_entity_poly.pdbx_seq_one_letter_code
_entity_poly.pdbx_strand_id
1 'polypeptide(L)'
;MLKRNFKKVFFLSFFLWGFFAMIEEVSAATYYIDATSGSDLNSGITEDEAWQTIDKVNNSTFNSGDNILFKRGETWREQLIIPSSGSEGNPITFGAYGDGNAPKISKSDYYNNWWKISPFEKNGGFEIFTESNPNDDFISWAEYSGGSSYAKASSTEVMSGKYSLKLYTDGVNQPRVQRSNINPIVCNEQYYLEFYAKRESGQDTRVQLRTFGLLGGQYYYLQSDGSWGGSSNLFTISSSEWTKYSITFNYNPPNCENGALNIYLYGNAIGEEGVVYYDDFYFVRGSNEGSVHTWRGYRNDVYESFGAKTDLRSEKHYKYDNLVPFDDLENNYFYWNAIGGANTFYLRNDSGNPGNILVGARPYGILIDNSSNIVVENFLIADPGGRPDNNEYRDLGIKISGDSENILVRNIEIVDVTNVGINAENTTSNITYDNLSVHNCGSTGIYMKSQSGFILNSKSYNNGKLVTDAGDMGGIGSYQGGNIIIQGNEVYNNGRSSIDSDSEISVVGNTDHVTIKGNHVHDCLQGCIQIAEGGNGSIISNNIIDNFGSSTYQGPSTGKFGGIRIGGGAGGATDVEIKNNIIANGQRDSNSSHAGVVIANYDNQRMILKNNIFINNNSRDIYAHTDSNTTDNDFNNNIFYKADYTNNWYWKGVSYSSQEDWKINSLFDSRSLITNPLFSSNSPSQPPEFQLGYLSPAIDSGADVGLTADYAGNPIYGTPDIGAYEYQPPHVMGSDKINIEGGARIYNDGKFRDLSEIYNLGANLTITPENNFSNYEEDEIRPDFMDVTDIIWTAEKKEWTETANNISSTFHRVGDSTPNVYYYVKIDNELKNITGENCKDNICKADNSGNLNFTYVGSYSTHTFEITPREGEIVTKLTDADLKIDNKKETLGNDIKFYLEKDKAKLKGDNPEIAGGKVKIYKNDKFYEEISVDSNGRWFKTISFGHNHNYKIKIKFYDEFNTLRDIKEYNVKVDTKDPIFKNEVYNQKNSSHQVTRNERIAFQASDKETKIDYYKVKILDGNGHIIRKWKKQYEDFYIIPDKIKEEAQTVIVRAYDRAGNYREVNFGVK
;
A
#
# COMPACT_ATOMS: atom_id res chain seq x y z
N MET A 1 52.34 50.50 -51.63
CA MET A 1 51.69 51.15 -50.48
C MET A 1 50.17 51.12 -50.68
N LEU A 2 49.46 50.58 -49.68
CA LEU A 2 48.01 50.65 -49.44
C LEU A 2 47.07 50.39 -50.64
N LYS A 3 46.72 49.11 -50.82
CA LYS A 3 45.57 48.64 -51.60
C LYS A 3 44.29 48.66 -50.73
N ARG A 4 43.18 49.00 -51.40
CA ARG A 4 41.79 48.55 -51.19
C ARG A 4 41.02 49.14 -50.00
N ASN A 5 40.25 50.21 -50.26
CA ASN A 5 39.05 50.55 -49.48
C ASN A 5 37.95 51.22 -50.35
N PHE A 6 37.73 50.73 -51.58
CA PHE A 6 36.63 51.18 -52.45
C PHE A 6 35.65 50.07 -52.86
N LYS A 7 35.56 49.00 -52.04
CA LYS A 7 34.59 47.90 -52.22
C LYS A 7 33.89 47.50 -50.91
N LYS A 8 33.65 48.45 -50.00
CA LYS A 8 33.03 48.16 -48.68
C LYS A 8 31.62 48.73 -48.47
N VAL A 9 31.04 49.45 -49.44
CA VAL A 9 29.71 50.05 -49.26
C VAL A 9 28.62 49.44 -50.17
N PHE A 10 28.98 48.69 -51.21
CA PHE A 10 28.00 48.00 -52.07
C PHE A 10 27.83 46.49 -51.78
N PHE A 11 28.59 45.94 -50.83
CA PHE A 11 28.49 44.53 -50.43
C PHE A 11 27.73 44.32 -49.10
N LEU A 12 27.38 45.40 -48.41
CA LEU A 12 26.68 45.33 -47.11
C LEU A 12 25.14 45.31 -47.24
N SER A 13 24.58 45.67 -48.41
CA SER A 13 23.13 45.57 -48.67
C SER A 13 22.71 44.25 -49.33
N PHE A 14 23.65 43.49 -49.91
CA PHE A 14 23.38 42.15 -50.46
C PHE A 14 23.59 41.02 -49.45
N PHE A 15 24.30 41.29 -48.34
CA PHE A 15 24.49 40.31 -47.26
C PHE A 15 23.36 40.36 -46.20
N LEU A 16 22.59 41.46 -46.14
CA LEU A 16 21.43 41.59 -45.22
C LEU A 16 20.08 41.20 -45.85
N TRP A 17 20.04 40.85 -47.14
CA TRP A 17 18.84 40.30 -47.81
C TRP A 17 18.98 38.80 -48.15
N GLY A 18 20.18 38.21 -47.96
CA GLY A 18 20.42 36.77 -48.09
C GLY A 18 20.46 36.02 -46.75
N PHE A 19 20.27 36.71 -45.62
CA PHE A 19 20.28 36.15 -44.26
C PHE A 19 18.90 36.22 -43.57
N PHE A 20 17.83 36.37 -44.36
CA PHE A 20 16.49 35.89 -44.03
C PHE A 20 16.19 34.68 -44.93
N ALA A 21 17.14 33.73 -44.97
CA ALA A 21 16.80 32.39 -45.42
C ALA A 21 15.91 31.80 -44.33
N MET A 22 14.63 31.69 -44.65
CA MET A 22 13.60 30.85 -44.03
C MET A 22 14.03 30.25 -42.69
N ILE A 23 13.58 30.85 -41.58
CA ILE A 23 13.25 30.03 -40.42
C ILE A 23 12.03 29.24 -40.89
N GLU A 24 12.25 28.06 -41.47
CA GLU A 24 11.18 27.08 -41.54
C GLU A 24 10.90 26.72 -40.10
N GLU A 25 9.76 27.17 -39.56
CA GLU A 25 9.10 26.40 -38.52
C GLU A 25 8.90 25.02 -39.12
N VAL A 26 9.76 24.07 -38.76
CA VAL A 26 9.53 22.66 -39.06
C VAL A 26 8.35 22.27 -38.17
N SER A 27 7.15 22.47 -38.69
CA SER A 27 5.94 21.91 -38.10
C SER A 27 6.06 20.40 -38.19
N ALA A 28 5.92 19.73 -37.05
CA ALA A 28 5.70 18.29 -37.02
C ALA A 28 4.57 17.91 -38.01
N ALA A 29 4.86 17.01 -38.94
CA ALA A 29 3.85 16.49 -39.86
C ALA A 29 3.00 15.42 -39.14
N THR A 30 1.76 15.27 -39.57
CA THR A 30 0.89 14.16 -39.14
C THR A 30 0.52 13.34 -40.36
N TYR A 31 0.81 12.03 -40.31
CA TYR A 31 0.50 11.06 -41.33
C TYR A 31 -0.62 10.13 -40.85
N TYR A 32 -1.58 9.84 -41.73
CA TYR A 32 -2.76 9.03 -41.43
C TYR A 32 -2.71 7.73 -42.23
N ILE A 33 -3.06 6.62 -41.57
CA ILE A 33 -3.11 5.27 -42.16
C ILE A 33 -4.52 4.69 -41.96
N ASP A 34 -5.17 4.30 -43.06
CA ASP A 34 -6.51 3.73 -43.14
C ASP A 34 -6.49 2.49 -44.05
N ALA A 35 -6.57 1.30 -43.47
CA ALA A 35 -6.51 0.03 -44.18
C ALA A 35 -7.69 -0.15 -45.17
N THR A 36 -8.85 0.44 -44.86
CA THR A 36 -10.09 0.24 -45.64
C THR A 36 -10.25 1.25 -46.77
N SER A 37 -9.98 2.53 -46.49
CA SER A 37 -10.30 3.68 -47.37
C SER A 37 -9.06 4.40 -47.89
N GLY A 38 -7.88 4.12 -47.33
CA GLY A 38 -6.63 4.74 -47.74
C GLY A 38 -6.09 4.24 -49.07
N SER A 39 -5.03 4.89 -49.55
CA SER A 39 -4.25 4.45 -50.73
C SER A 39 -2.79 4.85 -50.55
N ASP A 40 -1.85 3.96 -50.85
CA ASP A 40 -0.41 4.27 -50.77
C ASP A 40 0.11 5.25 -51.83
N LEU A 41 -0.78 5.65 -52.76
CA LEU A 41 -0.58 6.75 -53.71
C LEU A 41 -0.96 8.11 -53.11
N ASN A 42 -1.66 8.15 -51.99
CA ASN A 42 -2.07 9.39 -51.33
C ASN A 42 -0.89 10.09 -50.64
N SER A 43 -1.11 11.35 -50.28
CA SER A 43 -0.13 12.17 -49.58
C SER A 43 0.12 11.70 -48.15
N GLY A 44 -0.88 11.10 -47.49
CA GLY A 44 -0.86 10.69 -46.09
C GLY A 44 -1.12 11.83 -45.11
N ILE A 45 -1.15 13.10 -45.53
CA ILE A 45 -1.13 14.27 -44.62
C ILE A 45 -2.51 14.74 -44.12
N THR A 46 -3.58 14.10 -44.59
CA THR A 46 -4.96 14.32 -44.11
C THR A 46 -5.68 12.98 -43.98
N GLU A 47 -6.72 12.90 -43.15
CA GLU A 47 -7.51 11.68 -42.98
C GLU A 47 -8.13 11.18 -44.31
N ASP A 48 -8.64 12.10 -45.14
CA ASP A 48 -9.24 11.78 -46.46
C ASP A 48 -8.20 11.30 -47.49
N GLU A 49 -6.93 11.64 -47.28
CA GLU A 49 -5.78 11.23 -48.11
C GLU A 49 -4.83 10.30 -47.33
N ALA A 50 -5.36 9.44 -46.46
CA ALA A 50 -4.57 8.49 -45.69
C ALA A 50 -3.85 7.46 -46.59
N TRP A 51 -2.68 6.98 -46.15
CA TRP A 51 -2.03 5.79 -46.70
C TRP A 51 -2.81 4.52 -46.32
N GLN A 52 -2.57 3.41 -47.01
CA GLN A 52 -3.30 2.17 -46.78
C GLN A 52 -2.52 1.17 -45.94
N THR A 53 -1.23 1.00 -46.20
CA THR A 53 -0.43 -0.12 -45.69
C THR A 53 0.61 0.31 -44.66
N ILE A 54 1.00 -0.63 -43.79
CA ILE A 54 2.20 -0.48 -42.95
C ILE A 54 3.46 -0.52 -43.83
N ASP A 55 3.47 -1.28 -44.93
CA ASP A 55 4.60 -1.30 -45.87
C ASP A 55 4.95 0.09 -46.40
N LYS A 56 3.95 0.96 -46.64
CA LYS A 56 4.19 2.37 -47.01
C LYS A 56 4.88 3.16 -45.90
N VAL A 57 4.49 2.93 -44.65
CA VAL A 57 5.11 3.54 -43.46
C VAL A 57 6.57 3.07 -43.33
N ASN A 58 6.81 1.77 -43.40
CA ASN A 58 8.14 1.15 -43.29
C ASN A 58 9.13 1.66 -44.36
N ASN A 59 8.65 2.04 -45.54
CA ASN A 59 9.46 2.56 -46.64
C ASN A 59 9.49 4.10 -46.71
N SER A 60 8.96 4.79 -45.70
CA SER A 60 9.00 6.25 -45.59
C SER A 60 10.08 6.71 -44.61
N THR A 61 10.44 7.99 -44.67
CA THR A 61 11.35 8.63 -43.72
C THR A 61 10.63 9.77 -43.02
N PHE A 62 10.75 9.81 -41.70
CA PHE A 62 10.06 10.79 -40.85
C PHE A 62 11.05 11.72 -40.17
N ASN A 63 10.60 12.94 -39.89
CA ASN A 63 11.38 13.93 -39.15
C ASN A 63 11.02 13.89 -37.66
N SER A 64 11.92 14.39 -36.82
CA SER A 64 11.66 14.53 -35.38
C SER A 64 10.38 15.34 -35.12
N GLY A 65 9.54 14.85 -34.21
CA GLY A 65 8.25 15.45 -33.88
C GLY A 65 7.06 14.93 -34.70
N ASP A 66 7.30 14.23 -35.82
CA ASP A 66 6.22 13.72 -36.67
C ASP A 66 5.31 12.71 -35.94
N ASN A 67 4.03 12.70 -36.31
CA ASN A 67 3.02 11.76 -35.83
C ASN A 67 2.57 10.84 -36.96
N ILE A 68 2.54 9.53 -36.71
CA ILE A 68 2.12 8.49 -37.64
C ILE A 68 0.93 7.77 -37.00
N LEU A 69 -0.29 8.07 -37.45
CA LEU A 69 -1.52 7.70 -36.78
C LEU A 69 -2.29 6.63 -37.57
N PHE A 70 -2.59 5.52 -36.91
CA PHE A 70 -3.35 4.41 -37.45
C PHE A 70 -4.83 4.51 -37.05
N LYS A 71 -5.74 4.24 -38.00
CA LYS A 71 -7.16 4.38 -37.74
C LYS A 71 -7.66 3.35 -36.73
N ARG A 72 -8.43 3.80 -35.75
CA ARG A 72 -9.10 2.92 -34.78
C ARG A 72 -10.13 2.02 -35.47
N GLY A 73 -10.32 0.83 -34.89
CA GLY A 73 -11.26 -0.19 -35.36
C GLY A 73 -10.72 -1.07 -36.50
N GLU A 74 -9.53 -0.80 -37.02
CA GLU A 74 -8.95 -1.52 -38.16
C GLU A 74 -7.92 -2.57 -37.74
N THR A 75 -7.61 -3.49 -38.66
CA THR A 75 -6.64 -4.57 -38.46
C THR A 75 -5.63 -4.60 -39.59
N TRP A 76 -4.36 -4.48 -39.24
CA TRP A 76 -3.22 -4.68 -40.14
C TRP A 76 -2.64 -6.06 -39.93
N ARG A 77 -2.55 -6.84 -40.99
CA ARG A 77 -1.82 -8.12 -41.03
C ARG A 77 -0.47 -7.87 -41.69
N GLU A 78 0.32 -7.05 -41.04
CA GLU A 78 1.63 -6.58 -41.49
C GLU A 78 2.53 -6.43 -40.27
N GLN A 79 3.79 -6.03 -40.47
CA GLN A 79 4.74 -5.78 -39.39
C GLN A 79 5.21 -4.33 -39.48
N LEU A 80 5.12 -3.60 -38.36
CA LEU A 80 5.64 -2.23 -38.28
C LEU A 80 7.13 -2.26 -37.92
N ILE A 81 7.97 -1.72 -38.79
CA ILE A 81 9.40 -1.53 -38.57
C ILE A 81 9.63 -0.04 -38.48
N ILE A 82 10.03 0.46 -37.32
CA ILE A 82 10.26 1.89 -37.11
C ILE A 82 11.42 2.34 -38.02
N PRO A 83 11.18 3.24 -39.00
CA PRO A 83 12.17 3.49 -40.06
C PRO A 83 13.03 4.72 -39.80
N SER A 84 12.81 5.46 -38.71
CA SER A 84 13.46 6.75 -38.43
C SER A 84 13.53 7.04 -36.93
N SER A 85 14.52 7.83 -36.53
CA SER A 85 14.70 8.31 -35.15
C SER A 85 14.16 9.73 -34.96
N GLY A 86 13.58 9.99 -33.79
CA GLY A 86 13.31 11.35 -33.33
C GLY A 86 14.55 12.02 -32.74
N SER A 87 14.34 13.18 -32.11
CA SER A 87 15.35 13.87 -31.32
C SER A 87 14.84 14.16 -29.91
N GLU A 88 15.75 14.47 -29.00
CA GLU A 88 15.40 14.82 -27.62
C GLU A 88 14.37 15.96 -27.59
N GLY A 89 13.30 15.78 -26.81
CA GLY A 89 12.16 16.69 -26.74
C GLY A 89 11.21 16.67 -27.95
N ASN A 90 11.59 16.02 -29.06
CA ASN A 90 10.79 15.91 -30.28
C ASN A 90 10.78 14.45 -30.80
N PRO A 91 10.15 13.52 -30.06
CA PRO A 91 10.10 12.14 -30.48
C PRO A 91 9.20 11.96 -31.71
N ILE A 92 9.41 10.88 -32.45
CA ILE A 92 8.45 10.45 -33.49
C ILE A 92 7.40 9.58 -32.80
N THR A 93 6.13 9.89 -33.01
CA THR A 93 5.01 9.19 -32.37
C THR A 93 4.28 8.30 -33.35
N PHE A 94 4.20 7.01 -33.04
CA PHE A 94 3.33 6.04 -33.72
C PHE A 94 2.12 5.81 -32.83
N GLY A 95 0.93 6.17 -33.30
CA GLY A 95 -0.27 6.25 -32.48
C GLY A 95 -1.54 5.88 -33.23
N ALA A 96 -2.68 6.33 -32.68
CA ALA A 96 -4.00 6.03 -33.24
C ALA A 96 -4.85 7.30 -33.43
N TYR A 97 -5.74 7.31 -34.43
CA TYR A 97 -6.74 8.37 -34.64
C TYR A 97 -8.15 7.80 -34.91
N GLY A 98 -9.16 8.66 -34.85
CA GLY A 98 -10.56 8.28 -34.99
C GLY A 98 -11.15 7.67 -33.72
N ASP A 99 -12.29 7.00 -33.86
CA ASP A 99 -13.07 6.41 -32.76
C ASP A 99 -13.08 4.87 -32.82
N GLY A 100 -13.31 4.22 -31.68
CA GLY A 100 -13.46 2.77 -31.57
C GLY A 100 -12.26 2.05 -30.94
N ASN A 101 -12.14 0.75 -31.20
CA ASN A 101 -11.07 -0.08 -30.63
C ASN A 101 -9.69 0.37 -31.11
N ALA A 102 -8.64 0.11 -30.32
CA ALA A 102 -7.27 0.38 -30.74
C ALA A 102 -6.95 -0.31 -32.09
N PRO A 103 -6.16 0.33 -32.99
CA PRO A 103 -5.64 -0.31 -34.19
C PRO A 103 -4.96 -1.64 -33.84
N LYS A 104 -5.38 -2.72 -34.53
CA LYS A 104 -4.85 -4.06 -34.29
C LYS A 104 -3.74 -4.38 -35.27
N ILE A 105 -2.54 -4.67 -34.78
CA ILE A 105 -1.47 -5.29 -35.56
C ILE A 105 -1.49 -6.79 -35.28
N SER A 106 -1.85 -7.58 -36.29
CA SER A 106 -1.94 -9.04 -36.22
C SER A 106 -0.72 -9.69 -36.89
N LYS A 107 -0.01 -10.53 -36.14
CA LYS A 107 1.13 -11.30 -36.66
C LYS A 107 0.71 -12.52 -37.48
N SER A 108 -0.60 -12.74 -37.62
CA SER A 108 -1.18 -13.89 -38.29
C SER A 108 -1.89 -13.53 -39.58
N ASP A 109 -2.03 -14.50 -40.47
CA ASP A 109 -2.89 -14.44 -41.65
C ASP A 109 -4.06 -15.42 -41.54
N TYR A 110 -5.16 -15.11 -42.21
CA TYR A 110 -6.27 -16.05 -42.34
C TYR A 110 -5.90 -17.14 -43.35
N TYR A 111 -5.99 -18.38 -42.90
CA TYR A 111 -5.94 -19.55 -43.75
C TYR A 111 -7.32 -20.20 -43.80
N ASN A 112 -7.88 -20.27 -45.02
CA ASN A 112 -9.20 -20.83 -45.30
C ASN A 112 -9.18 -21.89 -46.42
N ASN A 113 -8.02 -22.11 -47.05
CA ASN A 113 -7.81 -23.09 -48.10
C ASN A 113 -7.42 -24.47 -47.53
N TRP A 114 -8.30 -25.03 -46.70
CA TRP A 114 -8.11 -26.36 -46.14
C TRP A 114 -8.33 -27.43 -47.20
N TRP A 115 -7.30 -28.19 -47.52
CA TRP A 115 -7.45 -29.38 -48.34
C TRP A 115 -7.80 -30.54 -47.42
N LYS A 116 -9.00 -31.10 -47.60
CA LYS A 116 -9.36 -32.36 -46.94
C LYS A 116 -8.50 -33.46 -47.53
N ILE A 117 -7.47 -33.88 -46.79
CA ILE A 117 -6.81 -35.16 -47.04
C ILE A 117 -7.75 -36.24 -46.48
N SER A 118 -8.76 -36.64 -47.26
CA SER A 118 -9.54 -37.83 -46.95
C SER A 118 -8.60 -39.04 -47.05
N PRO A 119 -8.56 -39.95 -46.07
CA PRO A 119 -8.08 -41.29 -46.34
C PRO A 119 -9.12 -41.92 -47.26
N PHE A 120 -8.84 -41.95 -48.57
CA PHE A 120 -9.69 -42.56 -49.60
C PHE A 120 -11.15 -42.11 -49.62
N GLU A 121 -11.53 -41.32 -50.63
CA GLU A 121 -12.91 -41.37 -51.11
C GLU A 121 -13.18 -42.79 -51.65
N LYS A 122 -13.90 -43.60 -50.87
CA LYS A 122 -14.85 -44.54 -51.46
C LYS A 122 -16.02 -43.68 -51.91
N ASN A 123 -16.31 -43.69 -53.20
CA ASN A 123 -17.44 -42.97 -53.80
C ASN A 123 -18.71 -43.02 -52.91
N GLY A 124 -19.14 -41.86 -52.43
CA GLY A 124 -20.52 -41.54 -52.03
C GLY A 124 -21.00 -41.92 -50.62
N GLY A 125 -21.29 -40.91 -49.79
CA GLY A 125 -22.35 -40.94 -48.76
C GLY A 125 -21.89 -40.86 -47.30
N PHE A 126 -22.50 -39.94 -46.56
CA PHE A 126 -22.18 -39.47 -45.20
C PHE A 126 -22.31 -40.47 -44.01
N GLU A 127 -21.50 -40.15 -42.99
CA GLU A 127 -21.65 -40.22 -41.52
C GLU A 127 -21.66 -41.53 -40.70
N ILE A 128 -20.70 -41.54 -39.76
CA ILE A 128 -20.47 -42.32 -38.53
C ILE A 128 -21.69 -42.19 -37.59
N PHE A 129 -22.15 -43.13 -36.75
CA PHE A 129 -21.67 -44.36 -36.11
C PHE A 129 -22.87 -45.32 -35.95
N THR A 130 -22.64 -46.60 -35.64
CA THR A 130 -23.00 -47.20 -34.33
C THR A 130 -22.68 -48.70 -34.35
N GLU A 131 -22.09 -49.15 -33.23
CA GLU A 131 -22.13 -50.49 -32.66
C GLU A 131 -21.97 -51.74 -33.55
N SER A 132 -21.05 -52.61 -33.13
CA SER A 132 -20.99 -54.06 -33.44
C SER A 132 -20.32 -54.54 -34.74
N ASN A 133 -19.06 -54.17 -35.01
CA ASN A 133 -18.04 -55.15 -35.47
C ASN A 133 -16.63 -54.53 -35.55
N PRO A 134 -15.65 -54.99 -34.78
CA PRO A 134 -14.25 -54.52 -34.91
C PRO A 134 -13.48 -55.14 -36.10
N ASN A 135 -14.17 -55.78 -37.05
CA ASN A 135 -13.54 -56.56 -38.13
C ASN A 135 -13.23 -55.79 -39.43
N ASP A 136 -13.67 -54.54 -39.60
CA ASP A 136 -13.72 -53.90 -40.93
C ASP A 136 -12.37 -53.38 -41.47
N ASP A 137 -11.35 -53.11 -40.65
CA ASP A 137 -10.04 -52.63 -41.14
C ASP A 137 -9.23 -53.74 -41.85
N PHE A 138 -9.40 -55.01 -41.45
CA PHE A 138 -8.70 -56.16 -42.05
C PHE A 138 -9.50 -56.90 -43.14
N ILE A 139 -10.78 -56.56 -43.39
CA ILE A 139 -11.56 -57.12 -44.53
C ILE A 139 -10.90 -56.83 -45.90
N SER A 140 -10.03 -55.81 -45.96
CA SER A 140 -9.29 -55.44 -47.17
C SER A 140 -8.02 -56.27 -47.44
N TRP A 141 -7.59 -57.13 -46.48
CA TRP A 141 -6.45 -58.03 -46.64
C TRP A 141 -6.93 -59.47 -46.86
N ALA A 142 -6.44 -60.12 -47.90
CA ALA A 142 -6.71 -61.52 -48.17
C ALA A 142 -5.77 -62.42 -47.37
N GLU A 143 -6.33 -63.29 -46.54
CA GLU A 143 -5.61 -64.36 -45.83
C GLU A 143 -5.40 -65.56 -46.76
N TYR A 144 -4.18 -66.11 -46.78
CA TYR A 144 -3.88 -67.32 -47.53
C TYR A 144 -3.30 -68.39 -46.63
N SER A 145 -4.01 -69.52 -46.53
CA SER A 145 -3.57 -70.77 -45.92
C SER A 145 -3.12 -71.76 -46.99
N GLY A 146 -2.03 -72.48 -46.73
CA GLY A 146 -1.55 -73.57 -47.58
C GLY A 146 -1.11 -74.75 -46.73
N GLY A 147 -1.76 -75.91 -46.86
CA GLY A 147 -1.50 -77.07 -46.00
C GLY A 147 -1.90 -76.82 -44.54
N SER A 148 -1.04 -77.20 -43.59
CA SER A 148 -1.25 -77.01 -42.15
C SER A 148 -0.83 -75.61 -41.67
N SER A 149 -0.17 -74.81 -42.53
CA SER A 149 0.12 -73.39 -42.30
C SER A 149 -1.10 -72.52 -42.55
N TYR A 150 -1.41 -71.64 -41.60
CA TYR A 150 -2.53 -70.71 -41.71
C TYR A 150 -2.14 -69.31 -41.20
N ALA A 151 -2.62 -68.28 -41.89
CA ALA A 151 -2.71 -66.93 -41.36
C ALA A 151 -4.11 -66.78 -40.76
N LYS A 152 -4.22 -66.22 -39.55
CA LYS A 152 -5.52 -65.93 -38.94
C LYS A 152 -5.46 -64.57 -38.26
N ALA A 153 -6.26 -63.63 -38.76
CA ALA A 153 -6.62 -62.44 -38.01
C ALA A 153 -7.57 -62.88 -36.89
N SER A 154 -7.25 -62.49 -35.65
CA SER A 154 -8.15 -62.69 -34.51
C SER A 154 -8.12 -61.45 -33.64
N SER A 155 -9.28 -60.90 -33.31
CA SER A 155 -9.42 -59.89 -32.27
C SER A 155 -9.65 -60.59 -30.92
N THR A 156 -8.58 -61.00 -30.25
CA THR A 156 -8.69 -61.54 -28.88
C THR A 156 -7.45 -61.19 -28.07
N GLU A 157 -7.39 -59.97 -27.55
CA GLU A 157 -7.52 -59.65 -26.11
C GLU A 157 -7.39 -58.14 -25.90
N VAL A 158 -8.18 -57.62 -24.95
CA VAL A 158 -8.48 -56.21 -24.75
C VAL A 158 -7.29 -55.48 -24.12
N MET A 159 -6.58 -54.65 -24.90
CA MET A 159 -5.95 -53.41 -24.42
C MET A 159 -5.93 -52.36 -25.56
N SER A 160 -6.67 -51.26 -25.37
CA SER A 160 -6.55 -49.98 -26.08
C SER A 160 -6.49 -49.98 -27.61
N GLY A 161 -7.46 -50.59 -28.31
CA GLY A 161 -7.69 -50.32 -29.74
C GLY A 161 -6.61 -50.82 -30.72
N LYS A 162 -5.81 -51.83 -30.33
CA LYS A 162 -4.72 -52.41 -31.13
C LYS A 162 -5.21 -53.62 -31.96
N TYR A 163 -4.72 -53.75 -33.19
CA TYR A 163 -5.00 -54.90 -34.07
C TYR A 163 -3.94 -56.00 -33.92
N SER A 164 -4.25 -57.26 -34.25
CA SER A 164 -3.28 -58.37 -34.21
C SER A 164 -3.46 -59.36 -35.36
N LEU A 165 -2.39 -59.60 -36.11
CA LEU A 165 -2.33 -60.65 -37.13
C LEU A 165 -1.41 -61.78 -36.68
N LYS A 166 -1.96 -62.98 -36.50
CA LYS A 166 -1.19 -64.18 -36.13
C LYS A 166 -0.86 -65.01 -37.36
N LEU A 167 0.44 -65.23 -37.62
CA LEU A 167 0.93 -66.08 -38.70
C LEU A 167 1.46 -67.40 -38.12
N TYR A 168 0.90 -68.54 -38.54
CA TYR A 168 1.35 -69.88 -38.14
C TYR A 168 1.91 -70.65 -39.33
N THR A 169 3.14 -71.17 -39.21
CA THR A 169 3.80 -71.99 -40.24
C THR A 169 4.14 -73.38 -39.72
N ASP A 170 3.89 -74.40 -40.54
CA ASP A 170 4.26 -75.81 -40.32
C ASP A 170 5.72 -76.12 -40.73
N GLY A 171 6.48 -75.10 -41.15
CA GLY A 171 7.85 -75.23 -41.65
C GLY A 171 7.96 -75.67 -43.11
N VAL A 172 6.85 -75.96 -43.80
CA VAL A 172 6.80 -76.43 -45.19
C VAL A 172 6.09 -75.41 -46.10
N ASN A 173 4.98 -74.83 -45.65
CA ASN A 173 4.20 -73.84 -46.41
C ASN A 173 4.27 -72.45 -45.77
N GLN A 174 4.39 -71.39 -46.58
CA GLN A 174 4.47 -70.01 -46.06
C GLN A 174 3.08 -69.40 -45.84
N PRO A 175 2.63 -69.15 -44.60
CA PRO A 175 1.43 -68.37 -44.34
C PRO A 175 1.68 -66.92 -44.77
N ARG A 176 0.67 -66.30 -45.40
CA ARG A 176 0.77 -64.90 -45.81
C ARG A 176 -0.55 -64.18 -45.69
N VAL A 177 -0.47 -62.88 -45.46
CA VAL A 177 -1.55 -61.95 -45.76
C VAL A 177 -1.13 -61.06 -46.92
N GLN A 178 -2.12 -60.68 -47.73
CA GLN A 178 -1.92 -59.88 -48.91
C GLN A 178 -2.92 -58.73 -48.93
N ARG A 179 -2.44 -57.49 -49.01
CA ARG A 179 -3.25 -56.35 -49.44
C ARG A 179 -3.02 -56.14 -50.93
N SER A 180 -4.10 -56.13 -51.71
CA SER A 180 -4.00 -55.95 -53.16
C SER A 180 -4.53 -54.60 -53.63
N ASN A 181 -4.07 -54.13 -54.78
CA ASN A 181 -4.61 -52.96 -55.49
C ASN A 181 -4.59 -51.65 -54.69
N ILE A 182 -3.48 -51.37 -54.01
CA ILE A 182 -3.26 -50.06 -53.37
C ILE A 182 -3.07 -49.02 -54.50
N ASN A 183 -4.07 -48.17 -54.70
CA ASN A 183 -4.13 -47.09 -55.70
C ASN A 183 -4.41 -45.74 -55.00
N PRO A 184 -3.98 -44.59 -55.54
CA PRO A 184 -3.14 -44.44 -56.72
C PRO A 184 -1.65 -44.48 -56.37
N ILE A 185 -0.88 -45.31 -57.09
CA ILE A 185 0.57 -45.30 -57.03
C ILE A 185 1.12 -44.72 -58.33
N VAL A 186 1.96 -43.72 -58.15
CA VAL A 186 2.57 -42.91 -59.21
C VAL A 186 4.02 -43.29 -59.38
N CYS A 187 4.42 -43.29 -60.65
CA CYS A 187 5.73 -43.61 -61.16
C CYS A 187 6.81 -42.64 -60.69
N ASN A 188 8.00 -43.17 -60.46
CA ASN A 188 9.22 -42.46 -60.06
C ASN A 188 9.17 -41.81 -58.67
N GLU A 189 8.25 -42.28 -57.82
CA GLU A 189 8.04 -41.75 -56.48
C GLU A 189 8.56 -42.70 -55.40
N GLN A 190 8.96 -42.14 -54.26
CA GLN A 190 9.31 -42.91 -53.09
C GLN A 190 8.05 -43.23 -52.27
N TYR A 191 8.03 -44.31 -51.52
CA TYR A 191 6.93 -44.69 -50.63
C TYR A 191 7.50 -45.16 -49.31
N TYR A 192 6.76 -44.87 -48.24
CA TYR A 192 7.07 -45.29 -46.88
C TYR A 192 5.96 -46.20 -46.37
N LEU A 193 6.36 -47.37 -45.86
CA LEU A 193 5.49 -48.26 -45.11
C LEU A 193 6.02 -48.34 -43.68
N GLU A 194 5.22 -47.94 -42.71
CA GLU A 194 5.54 -48.08 -41.29
C GLU A 194 4.54 -48.99 -40.60
N PHE A 195 5.01 -49.78 -39.63
CA PHE A 195 4.18 -50.59 -38.76
C PHE A 195 4.91 -50.88 -37.46
N TYR A 196 4.17 -51.15 -36.39
CA TYR A 196 4.72 -51.68 -35.16
C TYR A 196 4.60 -53.18 -35.16
N ALA A 197 5.59 -53.87 -34.62
CA ALA A 197 5.49 -55.29 -34.37
C ALA A 197 6.21 -55.73 -33.10
N LYS A 198 5.73 -56.81 -32.49
CA LYS A 198 6.37 -57.48 -31.37
C LYS A 198 6.23 -58.99 -31.47
N ARG A 199 7.18 -59.71 -30.89
CA ARG A 199 7.15 -61.17 -30.73
C ARG A 199 6.46 -61.53 -29.42
N GLU A 200 5.50 -62.45 -29.45
CA GLU A 200 4.90 -62.98 -28.22
C GLU A 200 5.73 -64.12 -27.63
N SER A 201 6.15 -65.07 -28.48
CA SER A 201 6.87 -66.29 -28.09
C SER A 201 7.60 -66.92 -29.28
N GLY A 202 8.61 -67.75 -29.02
CA GLY A 202 9.37 -68.50 -30.02
C GLY A 202 10.71 -67.87 -30.45
N GLN A 203 11.37 -68.49 -31.45
CA GLN A 203 12.59 -67.96 -32.08
C GLN A 203 12.30 -66.65 -32.84
N ASP A 204 13.36 -65.91 -33.17
CA ASP A 204 13.28 -64.70 -33.99
C ASP A 204 12.50 -64.96 -35.29
N THR A 205 11.42 -64.20 -35.49
CA THR A 205 10.52 -64.43 -36.64
C THR A 205 10.94 -63.58 -37.81
N ARG A 206 11.22 -64.21 -38.96
CA ARG A 206 11.56 -63.50 -40.19
C ARG A 206 10.29 -63.13 -40.94
N VAL A 207 10.08 -61.84 -41.13
CA VAL A 207 8.98 -61.29 -41.92
C VAL A 207 9.53 -60.86 -43.26
N GLN A 208 8.97 -61.43 -44.32
CA GLN A 208 9.31 -61.00 -45.67
C GLN A 208 8.22 -60.03 -46.14
N LEU A 209 8.60 -58.81 -46.48
CA LEU A 209 7.73 -57.91 -47.25
C LEU A 209 8.00 -58.15 -48.73
N ARG A 210 6.96 -58.45 -49.51
CA ARG A 210 7.04 -58.36 -50.98
C ARG A 210 6.07 -57.32 -51.50
N THR A 211 6.58 -56.47 -52.37
CA THR A 211 5.83 -55.50 -53.14
C THR A 211 5.79 -55.95 -54.60
N PHE A 212 4.62 -55.89 -55.22
CA PHE A 212 4.45 -56.20 -56.63
C PHE A 212 3.94 -54.98 -57.40
N GLY A 213 4.53 -54.69 -58.56
CA GLY A 213 3.97 -53.79 -59.56
C GLY A 213 3.39 -54.58 -60.74
N LEU A 214 2.22 -54.18 -61.24
CA LEU A 214 1.59 -54.70 -62.46
C LEU A 214 2.06 -53.90 -63.67
N LEU A 215 2.75 -54.55 -64.62
CA LEU A 215 3.18 -53.99 -65.90
C LEU A 215 2.62 -54.86 -67.03
N GLY A 216 1.67 -54.35 -67.81
CA GLY A 216 1.11 -55.08 -68.97
C GLY A 216 0.56 -56.48 -68.69
N GLY A 217 0.16 -56.77 -67.44
CA GLY A 217 -0.31 -58.09 -66.99
C GLY A 217 0.78 -59.04 -66.46
N GLN A 218 2.03 -58.60 -66.31
CA GLN A 218 3.10 -59.35 -65.62
C GLN A 218 3.52 -58.71 -64.29
N TYR A 219 3.97 -59.55 -63.37
CA TYR A 219 4.32 -59.21 -61.98
C TYR A 219 5.85 -58.95 -61.82
N TYR A 220 6.24 -57.79 -61.29
CA TYR A 220 7.64 -57.43 -60.99
C TYR A 220 7.84 -57.13 -59.49
N TYR A 221 9.03 -57.45 -58.94
CA TYR A 221 9.39 -57.30 -57.51
C TYR A 221 10.42 -56.19 -57.28
N LEU A 222 10.31 -55.49 -56.14
CA LEU A 222 11.18 -54.37 -55.78
C LEU A 222 12.19 -54.76 -54.67
N GLN A 223 13.48 -54.47 -54.86
CA GLN A 223 14.55 -54.72 -53.87
C GLN A 223 14.74 -53.55 -52.89
N SER A 224 15.46 -53.78 -51.78
CA SER A 224 15.81 -52.78 -50.76
C SER A 224 16.58 -51.57 -51.31
N ASP A 225 17.34 -51.77 -52.38
CA ASP A 225 18.14 -50.76 -53.07
C ASP A 225 17.38 -50.05 -54.20
N GLY A 226 16.09 -50.36 -54.39
CA GLY A 226 15.25 -49.81 -55.45
C GLY A 226 15.49 -50.42 -56.84
N SER A 227 16.32 -51.46 -56.96
CA SER A 227 16.54 -52.17 -58.23
C SER A 227 15.51 -53.29 -58.48
N TRP A 228 15.25 -53.60 -59.75
CA TRP A 228 14.34 -54.67 -60.17
C TRP A 228 15.13 -55.98 -60.37
N GLY A 229 14.99 -56.93 -59.45
CA GLY A 229 15.76 -58.19 -59.42
C GLY A 229 15.51 -58.97 -58.12
N GLY A 230 15.85 -60.25 -58.05
CA GLY A 230 15.33 -61.18 -57.03
C GLY A 230 15.96 -61.12 -55.63
N SER A 231 15.62 -60.13 -54.80
CA SER A 231 15.73 -60.26 -53.34
C SER A 231 14.68 -59.43 -52.57
N SER A 232 14.17 -59.98 -51.48
CA SER A 232 13.07 -59.44 -50.66
C SER A 232 13.57 -58.71 -49.42
N ASN A 233 12.83 -57.71 -48.92
CA ASN A 233 13.08 -57.15 -47.59
C ASN A 233 12.72 -58.17 -46.50
N LEU A 234 13.75 -58.69 -45.82
CA LEU A 234 13.62 -59.60 -44.69
C LEU A 234 13.83 -58.81 -43.39
N PHE A 235 12.79 -58.73 -42.57
CA PHE A 235 12.88 -58.18 -41.22
C PHE A 235 12.97 -59.32 -40.23
N THR A 236 13.83 -59.18 -39.23
CA THR A 236 13.84 -60.10 -38.09
C THR A 236 13.14 -59.40 -36.94
N ILE A 237 12.02 -59.97 -36.50
CA ILE A 237 11.30 -59.49 -35.31
C ILE A 237 11.77 -60.36 -34.14
N SER A 238 12.63 -59.77 -33.32
CA SER A 238 13.25 -60.40 -32.16
C SER A 238 12.76 -59.83 -30.82
N SER A 239 12.20 -58.61 -30.83
CA SER A 239 11.75 -57.91 -29.64
C SER A 239 10.44 -58.46 -29.10
N SER A 240 10.33 -58.65 -27.78
CA SER A 240 9.07 -58.93 -27.10
C SER A 240 8.22 -57.68 -26.84
N GLU A 241 8.80 -56.49 -27.05
CA GLU A 241 8.15 -55.19 -26.93
C GLU A 241 7.73 -54.63 -28.30
N TRP A 242 6.72 -53.75 -28.31
CA TRP A 242 6.27 -53.06 -29.52
C TRP A 242 7.41 -52.25 -30.13
N THR A 243 7.90 -52.71 -31.28
CA THR A 243 9.04 -52.11 -31.98
C THR A 243 8.57 -51.59 -33.33
N LYS A 244 8.92 -50.34 -33.66
CA LYS A 244 8.59 -49.74 -34.95
C LYS A 244 9.49 -50.29 -36.05
N TYR A 245 8.90 -50.65 -37.18
CA TYR A 245 9.58 -51.04 -38.40
C TYR A 245 9.18 -50.09 -39.52
N SER A 246 10.17 -49.55 -40.22
CA SER A 246 9.97 -48.62 -41.34
C SER A 246 10.65 -49.14 -42.60
N ILE A 247 9.94 -49.05 -43.72
CA ILE A 247 10.38 -49.52 -45.03
C ILE A 247 10.23 -48.39 -46.02
N THR A 248 11.33 -48.00 -46.63
CA THR A 248 11.35 -47.02 -47.71
C THR A 248 11.60 -47.72 -49.02
N PHE A 249 10.85 -47.39 -50.06
CA PHE A 249 11.09 -47.95 -51.38
C PHE A 249 10.72 -47.01 -52.53
N ASN A 250 11.44 -47.08 -53.64
CA ASN A 250 11.21 -46.24 -54.82
C ASN A 250 10.42 -47.01 -55.88
N TYR A 251 9.26 -46.51 -56.28
CA TYR A 251 8.46 -47.09 -57.35
C TYR A 251 8.87 -46.50 -58.70
N ASN A 252 9.92 -47.04 -59.32
CA ASN A 252 10.41 -46.61 -60.64
C ASN A 252 10.55 -47.78 -61.64
N PRO A 253 9.44 -48.36 -62.14
CA PRO A 253 9.50 -49.41 -63.16
C PRO A 253 9.84 -48.86 -64.56
N PRO A 254 10.58 -49.61 -65.39
CA PRO A 254 10.75 -49.27 -66.80
C PRO A 254 9.39 -49.29 -67.52
N ASN A 255 8.99 -48.14 -68.06
CA ASN A 255 7.68 -47.89 -68.73
C ASN A 255 6.46 -47.92 -67.78
N CYS A 256 6.53 -47.16 -66.69
CA CYS A 256 5.48 -47.14 -65.68
C CYS A 256 4.18 -46.44 -66.14
N GLU A 257 3.06 -47.17 -66.09
CA GLU A 257 1.69 -46.65 -66.06
C GLU A 257 1.15 -46.75 -64.62
N ASN A 258 0.18 -45.92 -64.23
CA ASN A 258 -0.43 -45.95 -62.88
C ASN A 258 -0.88 -47.38 -62.53
N GLY A 259 -0.15 -48.03 -61.62
CA GLY A 259 -0.27 -49.45 -61.32
C GLY A 259 -0.79 -49.70 -59.92
N ALA A 260 -1.22 -50.95 -59.68
CA ALA A 260 -1.63 -51.45 -58.38
C ALA A 260 -0.43 -52.03 -57.63
N LEU A 261 -0.16 -51.56 -56.40
CA LEU A 261 0.77 -52.22 -55.49
C LEU A 261 0.05 -53.26 -54.66
N ASN A 262 0.69 -54.42 -54.54
CA ASN A 262 0.29 -55.44 -53.59
C ASN A 262 1.35 -55.56 -52.50
N ILE A 263 0.94 -55.57 -51.23
CA ILE A 263 1.82 -55.78 -50.09
C ILE A 263 1.56 -57.18 -49.53
N TYR A 264 2.63 -57.96 -49.41
CA TYR A 264 2.60 -59.29 -48.83
C TYR A 264 3.45 -59.33 -47.58
N LEU A 265 2.90 -59.89 -46.51
CA LEU A 265 3.64 -60.23 -45.30
C LEU A 265 3.71 -61.75 -45.21
N TYR A 266 4.91 -62.31 -45.26
CA TYR A 266 5.15 -63.74 -45.08
C TYR A 266 5.75 -64.01 -43.71
N GLY A 267 5.33 -65.09 -43.06
CA GLY A 267 6.05 -65.66 -41.94
C GLY A 267 7.07 -66.69 -42.42
N ASN A 268 8.36 -66.50 -42.12
CA ASN A 268 9.40 -67.53 -42.25
C ASN A 268 9.87 -67.92 -40.84
N ALA A 269 9.16 -68.83 -40.18
CA ALA A 269 9.73 -69.55 -39.05
C ALA A 269 10.46 -70.78 -39.60
N ILE A 270 11.78 -70.82 -39.45
CA ILE A 270 12.54 -72.05 -39.68
C ILE A 270 12.69 -72.69 -38.30
N GLY A 271 11.95 -73.75 -38.02
CA GLY A 271 12.22 -74.63 -36.87
C GLY A 271 11.08 -74.89 -35.91
N GLU A 272 10.44 -73.88 -35.30
CA GLU A 272 9.36 -74.05 -34.29
C GLU A 272 8.44 -72.82 -34.21
N GLU A 273 7.27 -72.95 -33.55
CA GLU A 273 6.17 -71.99 -33.46
C GLU A 273 6.62 -70.57 -33.04
N GLY A 274 6.26 -69.56 -33.84
CA GLY A 274 6.53 -68.14 -33.53
C GLY A 274 5.28 -67.29 -33.75
N VAL A 275 4.91 -66.50 -32.75
CA VAL A 275 3.75 -65.58 -32.82
C VAL A 275 4.25 -64.14 -32.85
N VAL A 276 3.83 -63.39 -33.86
CA VAL A 276 4.16 -61.97 -34.03
C VAL A 276 2.87 -61.16 -34.09
N TYR A 277 2.84 -60.05 -33.38
CA TYR A 277 1.81 -59.03 -33.43
C TYR A 277 2.22 -57.88 -34.33
N TYR A 278 1.28 -57.30 -35.05
CA TYR A 278 1.48 -56.11 -35.87
C TYR A 278 0.39 -55.09 -35.60
N ASP A 279 0.74 -53.82 -35.59
CA ASP A 279 -0.18 -52.71 -35.40
C ASP A 279 0.19 -51.53 -36.31
N ASP A 280 -0.77 -50.63 -36.55
CA ASP A 280 -0.49 -49.30 -37.09
C ASP A 280 0.22 -49.29 -38.46
N PHE A 281 -0.36 -49.99 -39.46
CA PHE A 281 0.16 -49.98 -40.84
C PHE A 281 -0.13 -48.64 -41.55
N TYR A 282 0.91 -47.83 -41.78
CA TYR A 282 0.83 -46.57 -42.52
C TYR A 282 1.52 -46.68 -43.87
N PHE A 283 0.82 -46.35 -44.95
CA PHE A 283 1.37 -46.30 -46.31
C PHE A 283 1.31 -44.86 -46.83
N VAL A 284 2.47 -44.27 -47.11
CA VAL A 284 2.61 -42.87 -47.51
C VAL A 284 3.36 -42.77 -48.83
N ARG A 285 2.85 -41.97 -49.77
CA ARG A 285 3.57 -41.59 -50.99
C ARG A 285 4.54 -40.46 -50.66
N GLY A 286 5.82 -40.70 -50.84
CA GLY A 286 6.87 -39.70 -50.86
C GLY A 286 7.01 -39.12 -52.26
N SER A 287 6.47 -37.93 -52.49
CA SER A 287 6.79 -37.16 -53.68
C SER A 287 8.24 -36.71 -53.62
N ASN A 288 9.05 -37.04 -54.63
CA ASN A 288 10.19 -36.20 -54.94
C ASN A 288 9.62 -34.84 -55.37
N GLU A 289 9.90 -33.79 -54.58
CA GLU A 289 9.26 -32.47 -54.54
C GLU A 289 8.00 -32.37 -53.65
N GLY A 290 8.23 -32.23 -52.34
CA GLY A 290 7.75 -31.05 -51.62
C GLY A 290 6.29 -30.98 -51.17
N SER A 291 5.45 -32.01 -51.29
CA SER A 291 4.09 -31.90 -50.76
C SER A 291 3.44 -33.25 -50.48
N VAL A 292 3.30 -33.56 -49.18
CA VAL A 292 2.22 -34.32 -48.50
C VAL A 292 2.80 -35.12 -47.32
N HIS A 293 2.40 -34.77 -46.10
CA HIS A 293 2.56 -35.57 -44.87
C HIS A 293 1.23 -35.53 -44.07
N THR A 294 1.14 -36.11 -42.87
CA THR A 294 -0.14 -36.30 -42.13
C THR A 294 0.08 -36.17 -40.62
N TRP A 295 -0.91 -35.71 -39.84
CA TRP A 295 -0.85 -35.58 -38.37
C TRP A 295 -2.04 -36.20 -37.62
N ARG A 296 -1.79 -36.69 -36.40
CA ARG A 296 -2.77 -37.14 -35.39
C ARG A 296 -2.43 -36.50 -34.03
N GLY A 297 -3.34 -35.71 -33.47
CA GLY A 297 -3.31 -35.20 -32.08
C GLY A 297 -4.56 -34.39 -31.74
N TYR A 298 -4.65 -33.85 -30.53
CA TYR A 298 -5.85 -33.16 -30.00
C TYR A 298 -5.71 -31.62 -30.04
N ARG A 299 -6.84 -30.92 -29.89
CA ARG A 299 -7.04 -29.46 -30.02
C ARG A 299 -6.07 -28.59 -29.21
N ASN A 300 -5.50 -29.11 -28.13
CA ASN A 300 -4.54 -28.37 -27.27
C ASN A 300 -3.13 -28.35 -27.87
N ASP A 301 -2.74 -29.38 -28.62
CA ASP A 301 -1.41 -29.49 -29.25
C ASP A 301 -1.22 -28.48 -30.40
N VAL A 302 -2.32 -27.95 -30.95
CA VAL A 302 -2.34 -26.99 -32.08
C VAL A 302 -1.80 -25.60 -31.67
N TYR A 303 -1.94 -25.24 -30.39
CA TYR A 303 -1.36 -24.00 -29.86
C TYR A 303 0.17 -24.07 -29.76
N GLU A 304 0.74 -25.28 -29.62
CA GLU A 304 2.11 -25.47 -29.11
C GLU A 304 3.19 -25.56 -30.19
N SER A 305 2.83 -25.70 -31.47
CA SER A 305 3.83 -25.98 -32.52
C SER A 305 4.00 -24.89 -33.58
N PHE A 306 2.96 -24.09 -33.87
CA PHE A 306 2.96 -23.20 -35.04
C PHE A 306 2.12 -21.92 -34.89
N GLY A 307 1.57 -21.64 -33.70
CA GLY A 307 0.79 -20.43 -33.50
C GLY A 307 -0.46 -20.36 -34.39
N ALA A 308 -1.42 -21.27 -34.17
CA ALA A 308 -2.68 -21.30 -34.91
C ALA A 308 -3.91 -21.09 -33.99
N LYS A 309 -4.91 -20.29 -34.41
CA LYS A 309 -6.11 -19.92 -33.63
C LYS A 309 -7.40 -19.99 -34.46
N THR A 310 -8.46 -20.63 -33.94
CA THR A 310 -9.78 -20.77 -34.61
C THR A 310 -10.82 -19.76 -34.10
N ASP A 311 -11.84 -19.43 -34.90
CA ASP A 311 -12.92 -18.48 -34.57
C ASP A 311 -13.95 -19.00 -33.53
N LEU A 312 -13.89 -20.28 -33.12
CA LEU A 312 -14.86 -20.89 -32.19
C LEU A 312 -14.42 -20.76 -30.72
N ARG A 313 -14.49 -19.55 -30.16
CA ARG A 313 -14.42 -19.33 -28.70
C ARG A 313 -15.81 -19.43 -28.08
N SER A 314 -16.15 -20.60 -27.51
CA SER A 314 -17.17 -20.63 -26.45
C SER A 314 -16.48 -20.55 -25.10
N GLU A 315 -16.86 -19.57 -24.27
CA GLU A 315 -16.33 -19.24 -22.92
C GLU A 315 -16.31 -20.40 -21.90
N LYS A 316 -16.77 -21.60 -22.25
CA LYS A 316 -16.97 -22.72 -21.31
C LYS A 316 -15.71 -23.45 -20.84
N HIS A 317 -14.52 -23.17 -21.38
CA HIS A 317 -13.31 -23.95 -21.09
C HIS A 317 -12.24 -23.24 -20.24
N TYR A 318 -12.52 -22.07 -19.68
CA TYR A 318 -11.67 -21.46 -18.66
C TYR A 318 -12.04 -22.00 -17.27
N LYS A 319 -11.73 -23.28 -17.03
CA LYS A 319 -11.53 -23.84 -15.69
C LYS A 319 -10.32 -24.76 -15.76
N TYR A 320 -9.15 -24.21 -15.48
CA TYR A 320 -7.88 -24.94 -15.34
C TYR A 320 -7.74 -25.62 -13.96
N ASP A 321 -8.84 -25.79 -13.22
CA ASP A 321 -8.81 -26.25 -11.81
C ASP A 321 -8.73 -27.76 -11.60
N ASN A 322 -8.63 -28.59 -12.64
CA ASN A 322 -8.49 -30.04 -12.44
C ASN A 322 -7.39 -30.62 -13.33
N LEU A 323 -6.17 -30.59 -12.78
CA LEU A 323 -5.04 -31.38 -13.23
C LEU A 323 -5.37 -32.87 -13.15
N VAL A 324 -5.52 -33.51 -14.31
CA VAL A 324 -4.96 -34.86 -14.48
C VAL A 324 -3.66 -34.65 -15.24
N PRO A 325 -2.50 -35.07 -14.70
CA PRO A 325 -1.23 -34.95 -15.40
C PRO A 325 -1.31 -35.72 -16.72
N PHE A 326 -0.88 -35.10 -17.82
CA PHE A 326 -0.59 -35.80 -19.07
C PHE A 326 0.79 -36.48 -18.95
N ASP A 327 0.91 -37.42 -18.01
CA ASP A 327 2.05 -38.33 -17.92
C ASP A 327 1.69 -39.62 -18.68
N ASP A 328 1.76 -39.58 -20.00
CA ASP A 328 2.06 -40.74 -20.88
C ASP A 328 1.91 -40.36 -22.37
N LEU A 329 2.81 -39.53 -22.88
CA LEU A 329 3.06 -39.45 -24.33
C LEU A 329 4.56 -39.34 -24.58
N GLU A 330 5.32 -40.32 -24.08
CA GLU A 330 6.61 -40.67 -24.68
C GLU A 330 6.35 -41.16 -26.11
N ASN A 331 6.50 -40.28 -27.09
CA ASN A 331 7.19 -40.53 -28.37
C ASN A 331 7.06 -39.32 -29.30
N ASN A 332 8.12 -38.51 -29.30
CA ASN A 332 8.39 -37.41 -30.21
C ASN A 332 8.36 -37.86 -31.69
N TYR A 333 7.58 -37.18 -32.53
CA TYR A 333 7.74 -37.21 -33.99
C TYR A 333 7.60 -35.80 -34.57
N PHE A 334 8.69 -35.01 -34.50
CA PHE A 334 8.88 -33.83 -35.34
C PHE A 334 10.11 -34.06 -36.23
N TYR A 335 9.91 -34.08 -37.54
CA TYR A 335 10.99 -33.98 -38.52
C TYR A 335 10.80 -32.68 -39.32
N TRP A 336 11.72 -31.75 -39.15
CA TRP A 336 11.94 -30.62 -40.05
C TRP A 336 12.93 -31.06 -41.13
N ASN A 337 12.60 -30.86 -42.41
CA ASN A 337 13.56 -31.06 -43.49
C ASN A 337 13.82 -29.71 -44.17
N ALA A 338 15.02 -29.18 -43.94
CA ALA A 338 15.49 -27.87 -44.37
C ALA A 338 15.71 -27.71 -45.89
N ILE A 339 15.29 -28.67 -46.70
CA ILE A 339 15.60 -28.70 -48.13
C ILE A 339 14.29 -28.52 -48.90
N GLY A 340 13.87 -27.26 -49.12
CA GLY A 340 12.81 -26.96 -50.09
C GLY A 340 11.80 -25.83 -49.79
N GLY A 341 11.84 -25.15 -48.64
CA GLY A 341 11.18 -23.85 -48.48
C GLY A 341 9.64 -23.79 -48.35
N ALA A 342 8.97 -24.85 -47.88
CA ALA A 342 7.52 -24.81 -47.60
C ALA A 342 7.16 -25.29 -46.17
N ASN A 343 6.33 -24.51 -45.46
CA ASN A 343 5.73 -24.88 -44.16
C ASN A 343 4.35 -25.51 -44.41
N THR A 344 4.04 -26.67 -43.78
CA THR A 344 2.78 -27.40 -43.98
C THR A 344 2.02 -27.56 -42.65
N PHE A 345 0.71 -27.28 -42.63
CA PHE A 345 -0.15 -27.31 -41.43
C PHE A 345 -1.21 -28.44 -41.51
N TYR A 346 -1.50 -29.13 -40.40
CA TYR A 346 -2.52 -30.20 -40.33
C TYR A 346 -3.56 -29.96 -39.23
N LEU A 347 -4.82 -30.34 -39.48
CA LEU A 347 -5.92 -30.25 -38.51
C LEU A 347 -6.82 -31.50 -38.58
N ARG A 348 -7.29 -32.00 -37.42
CA ARG A 348 -8.12 -33.21 -37.30
C ARG A 348 -9.61 -32.92 -37.61
N ASN A 349 -10.25 -33.82 -38.38
CA ASN A 349 -11.62 -33.69 -38.93
C ASN A 349 -12.73 -34.27 -38.01
N ASP A 350 -12.62 -34.14 -36.69
CA ASP A 350 -13.74 -34.47 -35.79
C ASP A 350 -14.73 -33.29 -35.62
N SER A 351 -14.42 -32.11 -36.17
CA SER A 351 -15.22 -30.89 -36.01
C SER A 351 -15.75 -30.25 -37.32
N GLY A 352 -15.67 -30.94 -38.46
CA GLY A 352 -16.07 -30.39 -39.76
C GLY A 352 -15.03 -29.42 -40.34
N ASN A 353 -15.44 -28.55 -41.28
CA ASN A 353 -14.56 -27.52 -41.83
C ASN A 353 -14.12 -26.58 -40.69
N PRO A 354 -12.80 -26.43 -40.42
CA PRO A 354 -12.33 -25.52 -39.38
C PRO A 354 -12.71 -24.06 -39.53
N GLY A 355 -13.21 -23.66 -40.70
CA GLY A 355 -13.46 -22.26 -41.02
C GLY A 355 -12.15 -21.51 -41.23
N ASN A 356 -12.14 -20.23 -40.90
CA ASN A 356 -10.92 -19.43 -40.96
C ASN A 356 -10.08 -19.73 -39.71
N ILE A 357 -8.81 -20.09 -39.91
CA ILE A 357 -7.83 -20.16 -38.82
C ILE A 357 -6.81 -19.06 -39.03
N LEU A 358 -6.45 -18.37 -37.96
CA LEU A 358 -5.31 -17.47 -37.93
C LEU A 358 -4.04 -18.28 -37.76
N VAL A 359 -3.08 -18.11 -38.66
CA VAL A 359 -1.79 -18.80 -38.64
C VAL A 359 -0.68 -17.76 -38.54
N GLY A 360 0.24 -17.96 -37.59
CA GLY A 360 1.41 -17.11 -37.41
C GLY A 360 2.24 -17.01 -38.69
N ALA A 361 2.40 -15.79 -39.19
CA ALA A 361 3.07 -15.49 -40.45
C ALA A 361 4.29 -14.58 -40.28
N ARG A 362 4.34 -13.83 -39.16
CA ARG A 362 5.33 -12.77 -38.93
C ARG A 362 6.03 -12.96 -37.58
N PRO A 363 7.33 -12.62 -37.48
CA PRO A 363 8.08 -12.76 -36.24
C PRO A 363 7.69 -11.72 -35.18
N TYR A 364 7.37 -10.49 -35.61
CA TYR A 364 7.09 -9.37 -34.72
C TYR A 364 5.83 -8.64 -35.15
N GLY A 365 5.16 -7.98 -34.21
CA GLY A 365 4.15 -6.96 -34.51
C GLY A 365 4.83 -5.62 -34.78
N ILE A 366 5.66 -5.19 -33.83
CA ILE A 366 6.46 -3.96 -33.94
C ILE A 366 7.94 -4.27 -33.68
N LEU A 367 8.82 -3.75 -34.54
CA LEU A 367 10.27 -3.79 -34.37
C LEU A 367 10.83 -2.36 -34.30
N ILE A 368 11.53 -2.07 -33.21
CA ILE A 368 12.32 -0.84 -33.01
C ILE A 368 13.78 -1.27 -32.97
N ASP A 369 14.51 -1.02 -34.05
CA ASP A 369 15.91 -1.42 -34.17
C ASP A 369 16.77 -0.21 -34.54
N ASN A 370 17.82 0.04 -33.77
CA ASN A 370 18.73 1.17 -33.95
C ASN A 370 18.00 2.53 -34.13
N SER A 371 16.89 2.71 -33.42
CA SER A 371 16.03 3.90 -33.50
C SER A 371 15.85 4.50 -32.12
N SER A 372 15.89 5.83 -32.01
CA SER A 372 15.85 6.53 -30.71
C SER A 372 14.84 7.65 -30.68
N ASN A 373 14.39 8.04 -29.48
CA ASN A 373 13.36 9.06 -29.25
C ASN A 373 12.05 8.70 -29.97
N ILE A 374 11.48 7.55 -29.62
CA ILE A 374 10.27 7.00 -30.24
C ILE A 374 9.18 6.86 -29.18
N VAL A 375 7.95 7.25 -29.54
CA VAL A 375 6.74 6.93 -28.78
C VAL A 375 5.90 5.95 -29.60
N VAL A 376 5.49 4.84 -28.99
CA VAL A 376 4.50 3.92 -29.56
C VAL A 376 3.33 3.82 -28.59
N GLU A 377 2.13 4.13 -29.06
CA GLU A 377 0.98 4.19 -28.17
C GLU A 377 -0.35 3.76 -28.80
N ASN A 378 -1.27 3.31 -27.95
CA ASN A 378 -2.67 3.05 -28.32
C ASN A 378 -2.88 1.95 -29.37
N PHE A 379 -2.13 0.84 -29.30
CA PHE A 379 -2.29 -0.33 -30.18
C PHE A 379 -2.83 -1.57 -29.46
N LEU A 380 -3.39 -2.48 -30.25
CA LEU A 380 -3.57 -3.89 -29.88
C LEU A 380 -2.59 -4.74 -30.71
N ILE A 381 -1.62 -5.37 -30.05
CA ILE A 381 -0.70 -6.32 -30.68
C ILE A 381 -1.18 -7.72 -30.36
N ALA A 382 -1.61 -8.46 -31.38
CA ALA A 382 -2.35 -9.68 -31.13
C ALA A 382 -2.05 -10.80 -32.12
N ASP A 383 -2.50 -11.99 -31.70
CA ASP A 383 -2.45 -13.23 -32.45
C ASP A 383 -1.04 -13.82 -32.59
N PRO A 384 -0.95 -15.14 -32.80
CA PRO A 384 0.32 -15.84 -32.88
C PRO A 384 1.26 -15.31 -33.99
N GLY A 385 2.56 -15.35 -33.73
CA GLY A 385 3.61 -15.10 -34.73
C GLY A 385 4.12 -16.40 -35.37
N GLY A 386 4.90 -16.27 -36.45
CA GLY A 386 5.49 -17.40 -37.17
C GLY A 386 7.02 -17.43 -37.06
N ARG A 387 7.58 -18.60 -36.75
CA ARG A 387 9.03 -18.84 -36.52
C ARG A 387 9.82 -18.82 -37.84
N PRO A 388 10.69 -17.82 -38.11
CA PRO A 388 11.40 -17.74 -39.39
C PRO A 388 12.58 -18.71 -39.49
N ASP A 389 13.14 -19.17 -38.38
CA ASP A 389 14.37 -19.96 -38.38
C ASP A 389 14.66 -20.65 -37.03
N ASN A 390 15.46 -21.69 -37.13
CA ASN A 390 15.92 -22.64 -36.12
C ASN A 390 16.92 -22.07 -35.10
N ASN A 391 16.90 -20.75 -34.85
CA ASN A 391 17.67 -20.12 -33.77
C ASN A 391 16.76 -19.27 -32.87
N GLU A 392 17.06 -19.33 -31.58
CA GLU A 392 16.30 -18.84 -30.43
C GLU A 392 15.73 -17.40 -30.55
N TYR A 393 14.59 -17.16 -29.89
CA TYR A 393 13.99 -15.85 -29.54
C TYR A 393 13.46 -14.92 -30.66
N ARG A 394 12.60 -15.41 -31.58
CA ARG A 394 12.15 -14.57 -32.72
C ARG A 394 10.65 -14.27 -32.87
N ASP A 395 9.78 -14.72 -31.97
CA ASP A 395 8.32 -14.54 -32.11
C ASP A 395 7.70 -13.57 -31.07
N LEU A 396 8.20 -12.33 -31.02
CA LEU A 396 7.80 -11.33 -30.01
C LEU A 396 6.53 -10.54 -30.42
N GLY A 397 5.81 -9.96 -29.48
CA GLY A 397 4.81 -8.93 -29.81
C GLY A 397 5.51 -7.65 -30.27
N ILE A 398 6.32 -7.07 -29.39
CA ILE A 398 7.16 -5.90 -29.65
C ILE A 398 8.62 -6.22 -29.33
N LYS A 399 9.54 -5.88 -30.23
CA LYS A 399 10.99 -6.01 -30.03
C LYS A 399 11.68 -4.66 -30.11
N ILE A 400 12.52 -4.36 -29.12
CA ILE A 400 13.42 -3.20 -29.09
C ILE A 400 14.87 -3.71 -29.04
N SER A 401 15.66 -3.36 -30.04
CA SER A 401 17.02 -3.88 -30.20
C SER A 401 18.00 -2.86 -30.79
N GLY A 402 19.26 -3.29 -30.94
CA GLY A 402 20.34 -2.42 -31.37
C GLY A 402 20.66 -1.37 -30.30
N ASP A 403 21.25 -0.25 -30.72
CA ASP A 403 21.63 0.86 -29.83
C ASP A 403 20.44 1.84 -29.62
N SER A 404 19.21 1.31 -29.55
CA SER A 404 17.98 2.11 -29.40
C SER A 404 17.90 2.73 -27.99
N GLU A 405 17.51 4.00 -27.91
CA GLU A 405 17.45 4.77 -26.66
C GLU A 405 16.25 5.72 -26.61
N ASN A 406 15.76 6.04 -25.40
CA ASN A 406 14.62 6.96 -25.18
C ASN A 406 13.35 6.49 -25.88
N ILE A 407 12.90 5.28 -25.53
CA ILE A 407 11.70 4.68 -26.12
C ILE A 407 10.58 4.66 -25.08
N LEU A 408 9.41 5.17 -25.45
CA LEU A 408 8.19 5.09 -24.65
C LEU A 408 7.17 4.22 -25.37
N VAL A 409 6.79 3.11 -24.74
CA VAL A 409 5.68 2.26 -25.18
C VAL A 409 4.56 2.38 -24.16
N ARG A 410 3.38 2.86 -24.56
CA ARG A 410 2.29 3.08 -23.60
C ARG A 410 0.88 2.82 -24.11
N ASN A 411 -0.04 2.49 -23.20
CA ASN A 411 -1.45 2.23 -23.54
C ASN A 411 -1.61 1.15 -24.61
N ILE A 412 -0.85 0.04 -24.51
CA ILE A 412 -0.89 -1.07 -25.48
C ILE A 412 -1.35 -2.35 -24.80
N GLU A 413 -2.25 -3.07 -25.47
CA GLU A 413 -2.58 -4.46 -25.14
C GLU A 413 -1.76 -5.41 -26.02
N ILE A 414 -1.10 -6.40 -25.42
CA ILE A 414 -0.35 -7.45 -26.11
C ILE A 414 -0.91 -8.80 -25.69
N VAL A 415 -1.48 -9.55 -26.64
CA VAL A 415 -2.27 -10.74 -26.34
C VAL A 415 -2.07 -11.89 -27.33
N ASP A 416 -2.10 -13.13 -26.83
CA ASP A 416 -2.05 -14.35 -27.64
C ASP A 416 -0.75 -14.45 -28.49
N VAL A 417 0.35 -13.93 -27.98
CA VAL A 417 1.68 -14.00 -28.60
C VAL A 417 2.32 -15.37 -28.29
N THR A 418 2.95 -16.02 -29.28
CA THR A 418 3.53 -17.37 -29.14
C THR A 418 4.76 -17.46 -28.23
N ASN A 419 5.43 -16.34 -27.95
CA ASN A 419 6.62 -16.29 -27.11
C ASN A 419 6.50 -15.12 -26.11
N VAL A 420 7.52 -14.27 -25.98
CA VAL A 420 7.51 -13.09 -25.10
C VAL A 420 6.64 -11.97 -25.68
N GLY A 421 5.85 -11.32 -24.84
CA GLY A 421 4.95 -10.23 -25.25
C GLY A 421 5.72 -9.01 -25.75
N ILE A 422 6.61 -8.47 -24.93
CA ILE A 422 7.49 -7.35 -25.27
C ILE A 422 8.90 -7.55 -24.71
N ASN A 423 9.92 -7.21 -25.49
CA ASN A 423 11.32 -7.35 -25.10
C ASN A 423 12.18 -6.15 -25.52
N ALA A 424 13.02 -5.65 -24.61
CA ALA A 424 14.14 -4.76 -24.92
C ALA A 424 15.46 -5.46 -24.63
N GLU A 425 16.38 -5.44 -25.61
CA GLU A 425 17.70 -6.08 -25.50
C GLU A 425 18.68 -5.29 -24.63
N ASN A 426 19.75 -5.96 -24.18
CA ASN A 426 20.74 -5.40 -23.27
C ASN A 426 21.66 -4.31 -23.86
N THR A 427 21.59 -4.04 -25.16
CA THR A 427 22.28 -2.91 -25.80
C THR A 427 21.48 -1.61 -25.76
N THR A 428 20.21 -1.67 -25.34
CA THR A 428 19.31 -0.51 -25.29
C THR A 428 19.43 0.23 -23.95
N SER A 429 18.99 1.49 -23.91
CA SER A 429 18.92 2.31 -22.69
C SER A 429 17.68 3.20 -22.63
N ASN A 430 17.30 3.61 -21.43
CA ASN A 430 16.16 4.50 -21.16
C ASN A 430 14.86 4.08 -21.86
N ILE A 431 14.43 2.84 -21.59
CA ILE A 431 13.20 2.27 -22.14
C ILE A 431 12.08 2.37 -21.11
N THR A 432 10.94 2.93 -21.49
CA THR A 432 9.76 3.07 -20.64
C THR A 432 8.59 2.27 -21.21
N TYR A 433 8.06 1.37 -20.39
CA TYR A 433 6.80 0.66 -20.61
C TYR A 433 5.77 1.19 -19.61
N ASP A 434 4.70 1.81 -20.07
CA ASP A 434 3.72 2.46 -19.19
C ASP A 434 2.28 2.08 -19.56
N ASN A 435 1.48 1.67 -18.58
CA ASN A 435 0.07 1.30 -18.79
C ASN A 435 -0.11 0.24 -19.90
N LEU A 436 0.68 -0.84 -19.84
CA LEU A 436 0.57 -1.98 -20.74
C LEU A 436 -0.37 -3.04 -20.16
N SER A 437 -1.03 -3.81 -21.01
CA SER A 437 -1.71 -5.05 -20.62
C SER A 437 -1.15 -6.20 -21.44
N VAL A 438 -0.37 -7.09 -20.83
CA VAL A 438 0.35 -8.16 -21.53
C VAL A 438 -0.08 -9.52 -21.00
N HIS A 439 -0.78 -10.30 -21.82
CA HIS A 439 -1.38 -11.54 -21.32
C HIS A 439 -1.54 -12.64 -22.35
N ASN A 440 -1.69 -13.87 -21.86
CA ASN A 440 -1.81 -15.08 -22.69
C ASN A 440 -0.63 -15.24 -23.67
N CYS A 441 0.56 -14.77 -23.30
CA CYS A 441 1.77 -14.97 -24.08
C CYS A 441 2.39 -16.35 -23.75
N GLY A 442 3.08 -16.96 -24.72
CA GLY A 442 3.65 -18.31 -24.58
C GLY A 442 4.84 -18.40 -23.63
N SER A 443 5.54 -17.30 -23.38
CA SER A 443 6.67 -17.17 -22.44
C SER A 443 6.42 -15.94 -21.55
N THR A 444 7.46 -15.28 -21.04
CA THR A 444 7.36 -14.09 -20.19
C THR A 444 6.59 -12.96 -20.86
N GLY A 445 5.67 -12.31 -20.13
CA GLY A 445 4.89 -11.20 -20.68
C GLY A 445 5.78 -10.01 -21.08
N ILE A 446 6.41 -9.39 -20.08
CA ILE A 446 7.27 -8.20 -20.25
C ILE A 446 8.71 -8.57 -19.90
N TYR A 447 9.64 -8.41 -20.83
CA TYR A 447 11.06 -8.69 -20.60
C TYR A 447 11.90 -7.42 -20.83
N MET A 448 12.57 -6.93 -19.79
CA MET A 448 13.43 -5.74 -19.86
C MET A 448 14.88 -6.15 -19.60
N LYS A 449 15.68 -6.28 -20.66
CA LYS A 449 17.13 -6.53 -20.53
C LYS A 449 17.96 -5.24 -20.64
N SER A 450 17.29 -4.12 -20.87
CA SER A 450 17.89 -2.79 -21.07
C SER A 450 18.81 -2.36 -19.92
N GLN A 451 19.79 -1.52 -20.23
CA GLN A 451 20.75 -0.96 -19.26
C GLN A 451 20.12 0.06 -18.29
N SER A 452 18.92 0.56 -18.62
CA SER A 452 18.10 1.40 -17.76
C SER A 452 16.66 1.45 -18.30
N GLY A 453 15.68 1.54 -17.41
CA GLY A 453 14.31 1.64 -17.85
C GLY A 453 13.27 1.61 -16.75
N PHE A 454 12.02 1.78 -17.17
CA PHE A 454 10.87 1.88 -16.30
C PHE A 454 9.77 0.93 -16.81
N ILE A 455 9.18 0.15 -15.91
CA ILE A 455 7.96 -0.61 -16.14
C ILE A 455 6.93 -0.09 -15.15
N LEU A 456 5.96 0.67 -15.66
CA LEU A 456 5.05 1.49 -14.90
C LEU A 456 3.60 1.08 -15.15
N ASN A 457 2.78 1.06 -14.10
CA ASN A 457 1.31 1.01 -14.19
C ASN A 457 0.75 -0.11 -15.08
N SER A 458 1.49 -1.20 -15.27
CA SER A 458 1.20 -2.23 -16.28
C SER A 458 0.65 -3.50 -15.63
N LYS A 459 -0.07 -4.30 -16.43
CA LYS A 459 -0.60 -5.60 -16.05
C LYS A 459 0.08 -6.70 -16.84
N SER A 460 0.58 -7.74 -16.16
CA SER A 460 1.13 -8.93 -16.82
C SER A 460 0.55 -10.20 -16.21
N TYR A 461 -0.23 -10.96 -16.99
CA TYR A 461 -0.96 -12.11 -16.45
C TYR A 461 -1.23 -13.23 -17.44
N ASN A 462 -1.45 -14.46 -16.95
CA ASN A 462 -1.72 -15.64 -17.76
C ASN A 462 -0.65 -15.95 -18.83
N ASN A 463 0.58 -15.46 -18.66
CA ASN A 463 1.70 -15.73 -19.55
C ASN A 463 2.42 -17.03 -19.16
N GLY A 464 3.22 -17.60 -20.06
CA GLY A 464 3.94 -18.87 -19.82
C GLY A 464 3.03 -20.09 -19.68
N LYS A 465 1.77 -20.01 -20.16
CA LYS A 465 0.80 -21.11 -20.08
C LYS A 465 0.89 -22.11 -21.24
N LEU A 466 1.73 -21.86 -22.25
CA LEU A 466 1.93 -22.72 -23.44
C LEU A 466 3.23 -23.56 -23.34
N VAL A 467 3.29 -24.78 -23.90
CA VAL A 467 4.46 -25.69 -23.79
C VAL A 467 5.49 -25.34 -24.88
N THR A 468 5.89 -24.08 -25.00
CA THR A 468 6.70 -23.63 -26.15
C THR A 468 8.19 -23.42 -25.86
N ASP A 469 8.64 -23.41 -24.61
CA ASP A 469 10.06 -23.56 -24.23
C ASP A 469 10.17 -23.79 -22.72
N ALA A 470 11.22 -24.46 -22.26
CA ALA A 470 11.42 -24.85 -20.86
C ALA A 470 12.26 -23.85 -20.04
N GLY A 471 12.48 -22.62 -20.54
CA GLY A 471 13.43 -21.66 -19.97
C GLY A 471 12.81 -20.59 -19.07
N ASP A 472 12.05 -19.66 -19.66
CA ASP A 472 11.63 -18.42 -18.96
C ASP A 472 10.11 -18.23 -19.07
N MET A 473 9.38 -18.28 -17.95
CA MET A 473 7.90 -18.28 -17.92
C MET A 473 7.34 -17.42 -16.77
N GLY A 474 7.69 -16.13 -16.74
CA GLY A 474 7.25 -15.18 -15.72
C GLY A 474 6.22 -14.17 -16.19
N GLY A 475 5.84 -13.23 -15.33
CA GLY A 475 5.06 -12.06 -15.71
C GLY A 475 5.96 -10.94 -16.24
N ILE A 476 6.94 -10.53 -15.42
CA ILE A 476 7.94 -9.53 -15.72
C ILE A 476 9.33 -10.14 -15.49
N GLY A 477 10.22 -10.04 -16.49
CA GLY A 477 11.59 -10.54 -16.43
C GLY A 477 12.64 -9.46 -16.67
N SER A 478 13.83 -9.64 -16.10
CA SER A 478 15.04 -8.88 -16.44
C SER A 478 16.27 -9.79 -16.44
N TYR A 479 17.16 -9.59 -17.41
CA TYR A 479 18.41 -10.35 -17.56
C TYR A 479 19.52 -9.46 -18.11
N GLN A 480 20.66 -9.37 -17.42
CA GLN A 480 21.84 -8.56 -17.82
C GLN A 480 21.57 -7.06 -18.00
N GLY A 481 20.52 -6.53 -17.38
CA GLY A 481 20.21 -5.10 -17.37
C GLY A 481 20.83 -4.37 -16.19
N GLY A 482 20.30 -3.19 -15.87
CA GLY A 482 20.63 -2.45 -14.65
C GLY A 482 19.75 -1.22 -14.48
N ASN A 483 19.66 -0.63 -13.28
CA ASN A 483 18.91 0.62 -13.04
C ASN A 483 17.45 0.57 -13.55
N ILE A 484 16.77 -0.54 -13.30
CA ILE A 484 15.39 -0.76 -13.74
C ILE A 484 14.44 -0.42 -12.59
N ILE A 485 13.38 0.33 -12.88
CA ILE A 485 12.30 0.62 -11.93
C ILE A 485 11.03 -0.10 -12.37
N ILE A 486 10.49 -0.95 -11.51
CA ILE A 486 9.24 -1.69 -11.70
C ILE A 486 8.26 -1.14 -10.67
N GLN A 487 7.31 -0.31 -11.11
CA GLN A 487 6.43 0.43 -10.21
C GLN A 487 4.95 0.45 -10.61
N GLY A 488 4.06 0.28 -9.62
CA GLY A 488 2.61 0.43 -9.84
C GLY A 488 1.98 -0.68 -10.68
N ASN A 489 2.67 -1.83 -10.86
CA ASN A 489 2.21 -2.90 -11.73
C ASN A 489 1.34 -3.92 -10.99
N GLU A 490 0.50 -4.63 -11.74
CA GLU A 490 -0.26 -5.79 -11.27
C GLU A 490 0.21 -7.04 -12.02
N VAL A 491 0.75 -8.03 -11.31
CA VAL A 491 1.38 -9.21 -11.92
C VAL A 491 0.87 -10.48 -11.27
N TYR A 492 0.22 -11.35 -12.06
CA TYR A 492 -0.47 -12.51 -11.48
C TYR A 492 -0.69 -13.68 -12.43
N ASN A 493 -0.81 -14.88 -11.85
CA ASN A 493 -1.17 -16.11 -12.54
C ASN A 493 -0.31 -16.37 -13.80
N ASN A 494 0.99 -16.09 -13.76
CA ASN A 494 1.92 -16.46 -14.83
C ASN A 494 2.58 -17.82 -14.54
N GLY A 495 3.25 -18.38 -15.55
CA GLY A 495 3.93 -19.67 -15.46
C GLY A 495 2.97 -20.83 -15.24
N ARG A 496 3.50 -21.98 -14.80
CA ARG A 496 2.75 -23.24 -14.67
C ARG A 496 2.94 -23.90 -13.32
N SER A 497 1.95 -24.69 -12.94
CA SER A 497 1.96 -25.39 -11.65
C SER A 497 2.72 -26.71 -11.65
N SER A 498 2.91 -27.34 -12.82
CA SER A 498 3.45 -28.70 -12.96
C SER A 498 4.91 -28.76 -13.41
N ILE A 499 5.48 -27.66 -13.89
CA ILE A 499 6.87 -27.57 -14.38
C ILE A 499 7.56 -26.37 -13.75
N ASP A 500 8.89 -26.33 -13.83
CA ASP A 500 9.67 -25.18 -13.37
C ASP A 500 9.21 -23.90 -14.05
N SER A 501 8.96 -22.83 -13.31
CA SER A 501 8.58 -21.53 -13.89
C SER A 501 9.24 -20.41 -13.09
N ASP A 502 9.49 -19.30 -13.77
CA ASP A 502 9.98 -18.09 -13.11
C ASP A 502 8.98 -17.55 -12.10
N SER A 503 9.48 -16.71 -11.21
CA SER A 503 8.61 -15.89 -10.37
C SER A 503 7.82 -14.90 -11.22
N GLU A 504 6.69 -14.41 -10.68
CA GLU A 504 5.87 -13.39 -11.33
C GLU A 504 6.71 -12.18 -11.78
N ILE A 505 7.62 -11.72 -10.91
CA ILE A 505 8.70 -10.78 -11.23
C ILE A 505 10.04 -11.48 -11.01
N SER A 506 10.83 -11.65 -12.06
CA SER A 506 12.14 -12.32 -12.02
C SER A 506 13.25 -11.41 -12.50
N VAL A 507 14.15 -11.05 -11.59
CA VAL A 507 15.35 -10.24 -11.86
C VAL A 507 16.58 -11.14 -11.72
N VAL A 508 17.24 -11.41 -12.85
CA VAL A 508 18.33 -12.38 -12.94
C VAL A 508 19.49 -11.88 -13.82
N GLY A 509 20.55 -12.69 -13.97
CA GLY A 509 21.62 -12.45 -14.93
C GLY A 509 22.49 -11.21 -14.67
N ASN A 510 22.84 -10.90 -13.42
CA ASN A 510 23.60 -9.72 -12.99
C ASN A 510 22.89 -8.38 -13.25
N THR A 511 21.57 -8.35 -13.12
CA THR A 511 20.81 -7.10 -13.15
C THR A 511 20.88 -6.42 -11.78
N ASP A 512 21.67 -5.36 -11.63
CA ASP A 512 21.88 -4.64 -10.37
C ASP A 512 21.07 -3.31 -10.28
N HIS A 513 20.89 -2.81 -9.06
CA HIS A 513 20.19 -1.55 -8.75
C HIS A 513 18.73 -1.51 -9.25
N VAL A 514 17.98 -2.59 -9.02
CA VAL A 514 16.57 -2.67 -9.40
C VAL A 514 15.68 -2.17 -8.27
N THR A 515 14.72 -1.31 -8.58
CA THR A 515 13.70 -0.87 -7.64
C THR A 515 12.36 -1.48 -8.01
N ILE A 516 11.79 -2.30 -7.13
CA ILE A 516 10.46 -2.90 -7.27
C ILE A 516 9.57 -2.25 -6.21
N LYS A 517 8.72 -1.29 -6.60
CA LYS A 517 7.94 -0.49 -5.64
C LYS A 517 6.46 -0.37 -5.98
N GLY A 518 5.57 -0.48 -4.99
CA GLY A 518 4.15 -0.15 -5.22
C GLY A 518 3.44 -1.13 -6.15
N ASN A 519 3.92 -2.37 -6.31
CA ASN A 519 3.30 -3.37 -7.17
C ASN A 519 2.36 -4.28 -6.37
N HIS A 520 1.33 -4.78 -7.03
CA HIS A 520 0.48 -5.86 -6.55
C HIS A 520 0.86 -7.15 -7.27
N VAL A 521 1.46 -8.09 -6.56
CA VAL A 521 1.92 -9.37 -7.12
C VAL A 521 1.17 -10.49 -6.41
N HIS A 522 0.27 -11.16 -7.12
CA HIS A 522 -0.65 -12.11 -6.49
C HIS A 522 -0.93 -13.35 -7.33
N ASP A 523 -1.56 -14.35 -6.73
CA ASP A 523 -1.87 -15.64 -7.36
C ASP A 523 -0.63 -16.28 -8.00
N CYS A 524 0.50 -16.14 -7.32
CA CYS A 524 1.79 -16.61 -7.78
C CYS A 524 1.82 -18.14 -7.67
N LEU A 525 1.79 -18.84 -8.80
CA LEU A 525 1.84 -20.31 -8.79
C LEU A 525 3.11 -20.79 -8.10
N GLN A 526 4.25 -20.16 -8.39
CA GLN A 526 5.55 -20.48 -7.81
C GLN A 526 6.00 -19.34 -6.88
N GLY A 527 7.05 -18.58 -7.24
CA GLY A 527 7.47 -17.39 -6.49
C GLY A 527 6.78 -16.13 -7.00
N CYS A 528 6.66 -15.09 -6.16
CA CYS A 528 6.17 -13.79 -6.62
C CYS A 528 7.31 -12.91 -7.11
N ILE A 529 8.29 -12.61 -6.26
CA ILE A 529 9.44 -11.77 -6.62
C ILE A 529 10.73 -12.54 -6.43
N GLN A 530 11.60 -12.51 -7.42
CA GLN A 530 12.93 -13.08 -7.35
C GLN A 530 13.99 -12.07 -7.76
N ILE A 531 15.03 -11.97 -6.95
CA ILE A 531 16.31 -11.33 -7.28
C ILE A 531 17.38 -12.40 -7.13
N ALA A 532 18.02 -12.81 -8.22
CA ALA A 532 19.04 -13.86 -8.20
C ALA A 532 20.16 -13.59 -9.20
N GLU A 533 21.26 -14.35 -9.09
CA GLU A 533 22.42 -14.21 -10.01
C GLU A 533 22.98 -12.78 -10.09
N GLY A 534 22.97 -12.03 -8.99
CA GLY A 534 23.22 -10.59 -8.93
C GLY A 534 22.11 -9.87 -8.16
N GLY A 535 21.79 -8.63 -8.53
CA GLY A 535 20.76 -7.84 -7.86
C GLY A 535 21.28 -6.90 -6.78
N ASN A 536 22.56 -6.54 -6.85
CA ASN A 536 23.21 -5.73 -5.84
C ASN A 536 22.54 -4.35 -5.72
N GLY A 537 22.34 -3.87 -4.50
CA GLY A 537 21.74 -2.55 -4.25
C GLY A 537 20.26 -2.44 -4.65
N SER A 538 19.54 -3.56 -4.77
CA SER A 538 18.13 -3.56 -5.17
C SER A 538 17.20 -3.26 -3.99
N ILE A 539 16.08 -2.59 -4.27
CA ILE A 539 15.08 -2.17 -3.29
C ILE A 539 13.73 -2.76 -3.66
N ILE A 540 13.11 -3.50 -2.75
CA ILE A 540 11.75 -4.03 -2.86
C ILE A 540 10.92 -3.33 -1.78
N SER A 541 10.06 -2.39 -2.16
CA SER A 541 9.33 -1.59 -1.18
C SER A 541 7.87 -1.30 -1.47
N ASN A 542 7.04 -1.13 -0.44
CA ASN A 542 5.62 -0.82 -0.61
C ASN A 542 4.91 -1.77 -1.58
N ASN A 543 5.24 -3.06 -1.65
CA ASN A 543 4.52 -4.00 -2.51
C ASN A 543 3.49 -4.78 -1.70
N ILE A 544 2.40 -5.17 -2.36
CA ILE A 544 1.44 -6.15 -1.84
C ILE A 544 1.72 -7.46 -2.55
N ILE A 545 2.11 -8.47 -1.79
CA ILE A 545 2.50 -9.80 -2.29
C ILE A 545 1.57 -10.81 -1.64
N ASP A 546 0.68 -11.42 -2.41
CA ASP A 546 -0.40 -12.24 -1.88
C ASP A 546 -0.57 -13.59 -2.60
N ASN A 547 -1.14 -14.57 -1.90
CA ASN A 547 -1.53 -15.88 -2.43
C ASN A 547 -0.45 -16.56 -3.29
N PHE A 548 0.68 -16.90 -2.67
CA PHE A 548 1.84 -17.46 -3.36
C PHE A 548 2.14 -18.91 -3.02
N GLY A 549 2.82 -19.58 -3.94
CA GLY A 549 3.30 -20.95 -3.77
C GLY A 549 2.21 -22.03 -3.94
N SER A 550 1.15 -21.76 -4.71
CA SER A 550 0.04 -22.70 -4.94
C SER A 550 0.36 -23.86 -5.90
N SER A 551 1.53 -23.88 -6.54
CA SER A 551 1.93 -24.90 -7.51
C SER A 551 2.13 -26.29 -6.91
N THR A 552 1.88 -27.31 -7.72
CA THR A 552 2.16 -28.73 -7.40
C THR A 552 3.60 -29.13 -7.66
N TYR A 553 4.38 -28.32 -8.39
CA TYR A 553 5.73 -28.62 -8.82
C TYR A 553 6.67 -28.81 -7.63
N GLN A 554 7.23 -30.02 -7.50
CA GLN A 554 8.13 -30.40 -6.41
C GLN A 554 9.59 -30.26 -6.84
N GLY A 555 9.97 -29.09 -7.37
CA GLY A 555 11.32 -28.81 -7.89
C GLY A 555 12.46 -29.25 -6.96
N PRO A 556 13.72 -29.25 -7.44
CA PRO A 556 14.86 -29.76 -6.67
C PRO A 556 14.91 -29.11 -5.27
N SER A 557 15.35 -29.88 -4.28
CA SER A 557 15.26 -29.67 -2.82
C SER A 557 15.79 -28.32 -2.26
N THR A 558 16.23 -27.40 -3.11
CA THR A 558 16.77 -26.07 -2.80
C THR A 558 15.82 -24.93 -3.21
N GLY A 559 14.72 -24.74 -2.45
CA GLY A 559 14.13 -23.43 -2.14
C GLY A 559 13.85 -22.48 -3.30
N LYS A 560 12.98 -22.88 -4.24
CA LYS A 560 12.61 -22.03 -5.37
C LYS A 560 11.46 -21.07 -5.09
N PHE A 561 10.51 -21.38 -4.20
CA PHE A 561 9.27 -20.59 -4.14
C PHE A 561 9.11 -19.87 -2.80
N GLY A 562 8.93 -18.56 -2.87
CA GLY A 562 8.62 -17.68 -1.75
C GLY A 562 7.93 -16.42 -2.25
N GLY A 563 7.35 -15.63 -1.34
CA GLY A 563 6.82 -14.31 -1.70
C GLY A 563 7.92 -13.45 -2.31
N ILE A 564 9.07 -13.39 -1.63
CA ILE A 564 10.29 -12.78 -2.14
C ILE A 564 11.44 -13.78 -2.00
N ARG A 565 12.22 -13.96 -3.07
CA ARG A 565 13.41 -14.81 -3.07
C ARG A 565 14.64 -14.00 -3.45
N ILE A 566 15.68 -14.08 -2.62
CA ILE A 566 16.98 -13.46 -2.83
C ILE A 566 18.06 -14.54 -3.02
N GLY A 567 18.86 -14.39 -4.08
CA GLY A 567 19.88 -15.35 -4.51
C GLY A 567 19.29 -16.58 -5.21
N GLY A 568 20.13 -17.32 -5.94
CA GLY A 568 19.70 -18.48 -6.73
C GLY A 568 20.42 -18.61 -8.08
N GLY A 569 20.22 -19.74 -8.76
CA GLY A 569 20.57 -19.94 -10.18
C GLY A 569 22.07 -20.11 -10.47
N ALA A 570 22.90 -19.17 -9.99
CA ALA A 570 24.36 -19.19 -10.10
C ALA A 570 25.08 -18.18 -9.15
N GLY A 571 24.37 -17.36 -8.35
CA GLY A 571 25.00 -16.32 -7.52
C GLY A 571 24.10 -15.70 -6.45
N GLY A 572 24.70 -14.90 -5.54
CA GLY A 572 24.03 -14.17 -4.47
C GLY A 572 23.88 -12.66 -4.77
N ALA A 573 23.21 -11.94 -3.86
CA ALA A 573 22.98 -10.50 -3.93
C ALA A 573 23.51 -9.77 -2.69
N THR A 574 24.03 -8.56 -2.87
CA THR A 574 24.52 -7.71 -1.77
C THR A 574 23.69 -6.44 -1.64
N ASP A 575 23.48 -5.93 -0.43
CA ASP A 575 22.79 -4.66 -0.18
C ASP A 575 21.33 -4.61 -0.67
N VAL A 576 20.61 -5.73 -0.53
CA VAL A 576 19.19 -5.79 -0.89
C VAL A 576 18.32 -5.32 0.28
N GLU A 577 17.41 -4.41 -0.02
CA GLU A 577 16.49 -3.81 0.94
C GLU A 577 15.04 -4.21 0.66
N ILE A 578 14.40 -4.89 1.60
CA ILE A 578 12.99 -5.31 1.56
C ILE A 578 12.26 -4.52 2.63
N LYS A 579 11.50 -3.49 2.24
CA LYS A 579 10.97 -2.49 3.17
C LYS A 579 9.49 -2.21 2.97
N ASN A 580 8.70 -2.10 4.05
CA ASN A 580 7.31 -1.64 3.92
C ASN A 580 6.45 -2.49 2.98
N ASN A 581 6.70 -3.80 2.85
CA ASN A 581 5.86 -4.68 2.04
C ASN A 581 4.80 -5.40 2.90
N ILE A 582 3.73 -5.86 2.26
CA ILE A 582 2.80 -6.82 2.86
C ILE A 582 2.97 -8.15 2.12
N ILE A 583 3.29 -9.21 2.86
CA ILE A 583 3.62 -10.54 2.32
C ILE A 583 2.68 -11.57 2.96
N ALA A 584 1.69 -11.98 2.19
CA ALA A 584 0.46 -12.58 2.68
C ALA A 584 0.13 -13.94 2.05
N ASN A 585 -0.53 -14.79 2.85
CA ASN A 585 -1.25 -15.99 2.41
C ASN A 585 -0.40 -16.98 1.58
N GLY A 586 0.85 -17.22 1.98
CA GLY A 586 1.68 -18.27 1.39
C GLY A 586 1.09 -19.67 1.63
N GLN A 587 0.83 -20.43 0.56
CA GLN A 587 -0.01 -21.64 0.61
C GLN A 587 0.72 -22.94 1.00
N ARG A 588 2.03 -23.06 0.73
CA ARG A 588 2.79 -24.32 0.94
C ARG A 588 3.12 -24.63 2.40
N ASP A 589 3.13 -25.92 2.74
CA ASP A 589 3.27 -26.43 4.11
C ASP A 589 4.72 -26.43 4.67
N SER A 590 4.81 -26.61 5.99
CA SER A 590 5.96 -26.41 6.90
C SER A 590 7.24 -27.22 6.68
N ASN A 591 7.26 -28.19 5.75
CA ASN A 591 8.43 -29.07 5.51
C ASN A 591 9.30 -28.62 4.33
N SER A 592 9.10 -27.39 3.88
CA SER A 592 9.68 -26.89 2.64
C SER A 592 10.56 -25.66 2.89
N SER A 593 11.49 -25.35 1.98
CA SER A 593 12.32 -24.13 1.99
C SER A 593 11.55 -22.89 1.53
N HIS A 594 10.21 -22.93 1.64
CA HIS A 594 9.30 -21.88 1.23
C HIS A 594 9.03 -20.93 2.37
N ALA A 595 8.98 -19.65 2.07
CA ALA A 595 8.70 -18.63 3.05
C ALA A 595 8.12 -17.36 2.42
N GLY A 596 7.63 -16.45 3.26
CA GLY A 596 7.41 -15.06 2.84
C GLY A 596 8.66 -14.45 2.20
N VAL A 597 9.81 -14.55 2.87
CA VAL A 597 11.13 -14.20 2.33
C VAL A 597 12.08 -15.40 2.38
N VAL A 598 12.68 -15.74 1.24
CA VAL A 598 13.67 -16.81 1.08
C VAL A 598 15.03 -16.20 0.74
N ILE A 599 16.06 -16.51 1.52
CA ILE A 599 17.46 -16.18 1.26
C ILE A 599 18.19 -17.47 0.90
N ALA A 600 18.49 -17.62 -0.39
CA ALA A 600 19.00 -18.85 -0.97
C ALA A 600 20.50 -19.09 -0.70
N ASN A 601 20.98 -20.27 -1.10
CA ASN A 601 22.32 -20.77 -0.76
C ASN A 601 23.48 -20.16 -1.59
N TYR A 602 23.77 -18.88 -1.37
CA TYR A 602 24.87 -18.16 -2.04
C TYR A 602 25.44 -17.07 -1.12
N ASP A 603 26.53 -16.42 -1.55
CA ASP A 603 27.20 -15.30 -0.85
C ASP A 603 26.33 -14.01 -0.84
N ASN A 604 25.10 -14.10 -0.31
CA ASN A 604 24.26 -12.94 -0.06
C ASN A 604 24.81 -12.15 1.13
N GLN A 605 24.88 -10.82 1.05
CA GLN A 605 25.48 -9.98 2.09
C GLN A 605 24.65 -8.73 2.37
N ARG A 606 24.58 -8.29 3.64
CA ARG A 606 23.84 -7.09 4.08
C ARG A 606 22.38 -7.08 3.58
N MET A 607 21.60 -8.04 4.06
CA MET A 607 20.16 -8.09 3.80
C MET A 607 19.41 -7.22 4.81
N ILE A 608 18.57 -6.30 4.33
CA ILE A 608 17.80 -5.37 5.17
C ILE A 608 16.32 -5.65 4.99
N LEU A 609 15.65 -6.14 6.04
CA LEU A 609 14.21 -6.40 6.05
C LEU A 609 13.58 -5.51 7.13
N LYS A 610 12.89 -4.44 6.74
CA LYS A 610 12.28 -3.50 7.71
C LYS A 610 10.86 -3.15 7.41
N ASN A 611 10.06 -2.91 8.45
CA ASN A 611 8.71 -2.39 8.31
C ASN A 611 7.80 -3.29 7.43
N ASN A 612 8.06 -4.59 7.29
CA ASN A 612 7.19 -5.46 6.50
C ASN A 612 6.13 -6.11 7.40
N ILE A 613 4.95 -6.39 6.84
CA ILE A 613 3.92 -7.23 7.48
C ILE A 613 3.94 -8.60 6.80
N PHE A 614 4.16 -9.65 7.59
CA PHE A 614 4.00 -11.05 7.19
C PHE A 614 2.71 -11.60 7.77
N ILE A 615 1.82 -12.13 6.93
CA ILE A 615 0.50 -12.61 7.36
C ILE A 615 0.14 -13.97 6.77
N ASN A 616 -0.27 -14.91 7.62
CA ASN A 616 -0.83 -16.20 7.23
C ASN A 616 0.02 -17.00 6.23
N ASN A 617 1.34 -16.97 6.37
CA ASN A 617 2.24 -17.81 5.59
C ASN A 617 2.30 -19.20 6.21
N ASN A 618 1.75 -20.21 5.52
CA ASN A 618 1.60 -21.58 6.04
C ASN A 618 2.92 -22.29 6.37
N SER A 619 3.99 -21.99 5.63
CA SER A 619 5.33 -22.53 5.91
C SER A 619 6.07 -21.66 6.93
N ARG A 620 6.85 -20.69 6.44
CA ARG A 620 7.71 -19.79 7.23
C ARG A 620 7.50 -18.36 6.77
N ASP A 621 7.80 -17.39 7.63
CA ASP A 621 7.85 -16.00 7.22
C ASP A 621 9.23 -15.66 6.65
N ILE A 622 10.29 -16.19 7.28
CA ILE A 622 11.67 -16.03 6.81
C ILE A 622 12.38 -17.39 6.77
N TYR A 623 13.06 -17.65 5.66
CA TYR A 623 13.94 -18.80 5.48
C TYR A 623 15.31 -18.36 4.95
N ALA A 624 16.39 -18.72 5.63
CA ALA A 624 17.76 -18.57 5.15
C ALA A 624 18.53 -19.89 5.19
N HIS A 625 19.17 -20.24 4.08
CA HIS A 625 19.93 -21.48 3.93
C HIS A 625 21.18 -21.56 4.85
N THR A 626 21.70 -22.76 5.11
CA THR A 626 22.86 -22.99 6.01
C THR A 626 24.16 -22.35 5.53
N ASP A 627 24.39 -22.30 4.22
CA ASP A 627 25.65 -21.86 3.62
C ASP A 627 25.56 -20.44 3.03
N SER A 628 24.48 -19.70 3.34
CA SER A 628 24.41 -18.27 3.00
C SER A 628 25.38 -17.47 3.88
N ASN A 629 26.45 -16.92 3.29
CA ASN A 629 27.46 -16.09 3.96
C ASN A 629 26.97 -14.66 4.22
N THR A 630 25.82 -14.52 4.87
CA THR A 630 25.24 -13.21 5.20
C THR A 630 25.92 -12.62 6.44
N THR A 631 26.56 -11.47 6.28
CA THR A 631 27.03 -10.58 7.36
C THR A 631 26.24 -9.27 7.32
N ASP A 632 26.19 -8.56 8.45
CA ASP A 632 25.59 -7.21 8.56
C ASP A 632 24.11 -7.10 8.15
N ASN A 633 23.32 -8.13 8.45
CA ASN A 633 21.87 -8.10 8.23
C ASN A 633 21.13 -7.25 9.26
N ASP A 634 19.94 -6.77 8.91
CA ASP A 634 19.06 -6.00 9.79
C ASP A 634 17.59 -6.33 9.46
N PHE A 635 16.94 -7.18 10.26
CA PHE A 635 15.57 -7.68 10.03
C PHE A 635 14.56 -7.08 11.01
N ASN A 636 14.74 -5.81 11.35
CA ASN A 636 14.07 -5.17 12.48
C ASN A 636 12.74 -4.49 12.09
N ASN A 637 11.89 -4.18 13.08
CA ASN A 637 10.63 -3.45 12.88
C ASN A 637 9.63 -4.12 11.91
N ASN A 638 9.56 -5.45 11.87
CA ASN A 638 8.57 -6.18 11.07
C ASN A 638 7.40 -6.67 11.95
N ILE A 639 6.22 -6.90 11.36
CA ILE A 639 5.10 -7.57 12.01
C ILE A 639 4.95 -8.98 11.43
N PHE A 640 4.78 -9.97 12.31
CA PHE A 640 4.53 -11.37 11.95
C PHE A 640 3.21 -11.84 12.55
N TYR A 641 2.28 -12.31 11.73
CA TYR A 641 0.96 -12.74 12.17
C TYR A 641 0.50 -14.04 11.50
N LYS A 642 0.19 -15.07 12.30
CA LYS A 642 -0.47 -16.30 11.81
C LYS A 642 -1.21 -17.02 12.94
N ALA A 643 -2.18 -17.87 12.60
CA ALA A 643 -3.09 -18.45 13.59
C ALA A 643 -2.43 -19.43 14.58
N ASP A 644 -1.42 -20.19 14.15
CA ASP A 644 -0.77 -21.24 14.94
C ASP A 644 0.60 -20.82 15.53
N TYR A 645 1.17 -19.70 15.07
CA TYR A 645 2.45 -19.11 15.48
C TYR A 645 3.66 -20.06 15.55
N THR A 646 3.63 -21.20 14.84
CA THR A 646 4.72 -22.19 14.88
C THR A 646 5.65 -22.09 13.66
N ASN A 647 6.97 -22.07 13.86
CA ASN A 647 8.00 -22.08 12.79
C ASN A 647 8.03 -20.84 11.87
N ASN A 648 8.09 -19.63 12.42
CA ASN A 648 8.15 -18.40 11.60
C ASN A 648 9.51 -18.18 10.94
N TRP A 649 10.60 -18.50 11.65
CA TRP A 649 11.95 -18.22 11.18
C TRP A 649 12.77 -19.50 11.07
N TYR A 650 13.47 -19.62 9.95
CA TYR A 650 14.55 -20.58 9.77
C TYR A 650 15.81 -19.83 9.37
N TRP A 651 16.85 -19.94 10.18
CA TRP A 651 18.09 -19.22 9.96
C TRP A 651 19.28 -20.13 10.16
N LYS A 652 20.04 -20.33 9.07
CA LYS A 652 21.31 -21.06 9.05
C LYS A 652 21.24 -22.43 9.76
N GLY A 653 20.21 -23.22 9.45
CA GLY A 653 20.05 -24.56 10.02
C GLY A 653 19.21 -24.64 11.29
N VAL A 654 18.84 -23.49 11.88
CA VAL A 654 18.11 -23.42 13.15
C VAL A 654 16.69 -22.88 12.91
N SER A 655 15.68 -23.54 13.48
CA SER A 655 14.29 -23.07 13.45
C SER A 655 13.97 -22.34 14.75
N TYR A 656 13.28 -21.20 14.66
CA TYR A 656 12.82 -20.42 15.79
C TYR A 656 11.29 -20.31 15.73
N SER A 657 10.65 -20.75 16.81
CA SER A 657 9.20 -20.70 16.99
C SER A 657 8.76 -19.68 18.05
N SER A 658 9.70 -19.06 18.78
CA SER A 658 9.42 -17.99 19.73
C SER A 658 10.14 -16.70 19.31
N GLN A 659 9.49 -15.56 19.57
CA GLN A 659 10.09 -14.25 19.28
C GLN A 659 11.33 -13.99 20.13
N GLU A 660 11.31 -14.42 21.39
CA GLU A 660 12.40 -14.22 22.33
C GLU A 660 13.66 -14.97 21.86
N ASP A 661 13.51 -16.24 21.47
CA ASP A 661 14.63 -17.03 20.93
C ASP A 661 15.15 -16.43 19.63
N TRP A 662 14.26 -15.99 18.72
CA TRP A 662 14.65 -15.34 17.48
C TRP A 662 15.47 -14.07 17.75
N LYS A 663 14.99 -13.15 18.60
CA LYS A 663 15.68 -11.89 18.90
C LYS A 663 17.03 -12.11 19.59
N ILE A 664 17.10 -13.03 20.56
CA ILE A 664 18.32 -13.33 21.31
C ILE A 664 19.40 -13.96 20.42
N ASN A 665 19.02 -14.88 19.52
CA ASN A 665 19.99 -15.68 18.78
C ASN A 665 20.31 -15.11 17.39
N SER A 666 19.39 -14.37 16.76
CA SER A 666 19.66 -13.72 15.48
C SER A 666 20.60 -12.52 15.61
N LEU A 667 20.43 -11.72 16.68
CA LEU A 667 21.14 -10.46 16.96
C LEU A 667 20.85 -9.28 16.01
N PHE A 668 20.00 -9.46 15.00
CA PHE A 668 19.65 -8.43 14.00
C PHE A 668 18.17 -8.04 13.99
N ASP A 669 17.39 -8.49 14.97
CA ASP A 669 16.00 -8.09 15.21
C ASP A 669 15.81 -7.76 16.70
N SER A 670 15.38 -6.53 17.01
CA SER A 670 15.09 -6.12 18.40
C SER A 670 13.66 -5.59 18.60
N ARG A 671 13.01 -5.09 17.55
CA ARG A 671 11.76 -4.33 17.60
C ARG A 671 10.63 -4.91 16.76
N SER A 672 10.85 -6.01 16.02
CA SER A 672 9.72 -6.69 15.36
C SER A 672 8.66 -7.12 16.38
N LEU A 673 7.42 -7.34 15.93
CA LEU A 673 6.25 -7.69 16.73
C LEU A 673 5.62 -8.99 16.21
N ILE A 674 5.15 -9.86 17.10
CA ILE A 674 4.22 -10.94 16.76
C ILE A 674 2.83 -10.50 17.21
N THR A 675 2.03 -9.96 16.28
CA THR A 675 0.72 -9.41 16.59
C THR A 675 -0.15 -9.32 15.33
N ASN A 676 -1.46 -9.28 15.50
CA ASN A 676 -2.39 -9.00 14.40
C ASN A 676 -2.17 -7.55 13.93
N PRO A 677 -1.94 -7.29 12.64
CA PRO A 677 -1.86 -5.93 12.11
C PRO A 677 -3.21 -5.17 12.15
N LEU A 678 -4.32 -5.82 12.49
CA LEU A 678 -5.66 -5.21 12.60
C LEU A 678 -6.04 -4.40 11.36
N PHE A 679 -5.99 -5.05 10.19
CA PHE A 679 -6.45 -4.44 8.95
C PHE A 679 -7.93 -4.05 9.03
N SER A 680 -8.32 -2.96 8.36
CA SER A 680 -9.72 -2.55 8.23
C SER A 680 -10.48 -3.62 7.46
N SER A 681 -11.49 -4.25 8.05
CA SER A 681 -12.30 -5.25 7.36
C SER A 681 -13.72 -4.73 7.12
N ASN A 682 -14.21 -4.86 5.88
CA ASN A 682 -15.64 -4.69 5.58
C ASN A 682 -16.43 -6.01 5.60
N SER A 683 -15.79 -7.18 5.70
CA SER A 683 -16.47 -8.47 5.95
C SER A 683 -15.44 -9.62 6.00
N PRO A 684 -15.65 -10.69 6.80
CA PRO A 684 -14.88 -11.95 6.72
C PRO A 684 -15.06 -12.73 5.39
N SER A 685 -15.84 -12.22 4.43
CA SER A 685 -16.12 -12.86 3.13
C SER A 685 -15.46 -12.18 1.93
N GLN A 686 -14.62 -11.17 2.15
CA GLN A 686 -13.83 -10.47 1.12
C GLN A 686 -12.34 -10.78 1.37
N PRO A 687 -11.46 -10.77 0.34
CA PRO A 687 -10.02 -10.80 0.59
C PRO A 687 -9.63 -9.69 1.59
N PRO A 688 -8.62 -9.89 2.45
CA PRO A 688 -8.26 -8.89 3.44
C PRO A 688 -7.91 -7.57 2.73
N GLU A 689 -8.71 -6.53 2.96
CA GLU A 689 -8.32 -5.16 2.61
C GLU A 689 -7.06 -4.87 3.43
N PHE A 690 -5.89 -4.80 2.79
CA PHE A 690 -4.60 -4.67 3.48
C PHE A 690 -4.34 -3.29 4.11
N GLN A 691 -5.37 -2.43 4.18
CA GLN A 691 -5.31 -1.12 4.81
C GLN A 691 -5.37 -1.25 6.33
N LEU A 692 -4.63 -0.40 7.04
CA LEU A 692 -4.56 -0.46 8.49
C LEU A 692 -5.86 0.04 9.14
N GLY A 693 -6.38 -0.71 10.10
CA GLY A 693 -7.43 -0.23 10.99
C GLY A 693 -6.86 0.74 12.04
N TYR A 694 -7.70 1.60 12.60
CA TYR A 694 -7.28 2.70 13.48
C TYR A 694 -6.55 2.29 14.77
N LEU A 695 -6.70 1.04 15.24
CA LEU A 695 -5.97 0.49 16.38
C LEU A 695 -4.75 -0.33 15.98
N SER A 696 -4.40 -0.33 14.70
CA SER A 696 -3.34 -1.17 14.20
C SER A 696 -2.04 -0.89 14.96
N PRO A 697 -1.36 -1.94 15.48
CA PRO A 697 -0.06 -1.80 16.10
C PRO A 697 1.05 -1.48 15.09
N ALA A 698 0.71 -1.41 13.79
CA ALA A 698 1.62 -0.98 12.75
C ALA A 698 1.76 0.54 12.67
N ILE A 699 0.77 1.29 13.17
CA ILE A 699 0.70 2.75 13.03
C ILE A 699 1.82 3.41 13.86
N ASP A 700 2.54 4.34 13.24
CA ASP A 700 3.69 5.07 13.79
C ASP A 700 4.72 4.17 14.49
N SER A 701 4.92 2.93 14.00
CA SER A 701 5.74 1.91 14.68
C SER A 701 6.92 1.40 13.85
N GLY A 702 7.02 1.83 12.59
CA GLY A 702 8.14 1.50 11.72
C GLY A 702 9.41 2.29 12.05
N ALA A 703 10.52 1.84 11.48
CA ALA A 703 11.76 2.59 11.43
C ALA A 703 11.72 3.60 10.27
N ASP A 704 12.38 4.74 10.43
CA ASP A 704 12.66 5.62 9.29
C ASP A 704 13.57 4.90 8.29
N VAL A 705 13.05 4.69 7.09
CA VAL A 705 13.74 4.04 5.97
C VAL A 705 13.85 4.94 4.74
N GLY A 706 13.58 6.24 4.90
CA GLY A 706 13.58 7.23 3.80
C GLY A 706 12.33 7.18 2.92
N LEU A 707 11.20 6.68 3.45
CA LEU A 707 9.94 6.60 2.72
C LEU A 707 9.24 7.96 2.69
N THR A 708 8.78 8.39 1.52
CA THR A 708 8.03 9.65 1.34
C THR A 708 6.54 9.46 1.13
N ALA A 709 6.13 8.31 0.59
CA ALA A 709 4.73 7.98 0.36
C ALA A 709 4.50 6.45 0.43
N ASP A 710 3.27 6.06 0.74
CA ASP A 710 2.83 4.66 0.85
C ASP A 710 2.51 4.01 -0.51
N TYR A 711 1.88 2.84 -0.50
CA TYR A 711 1.41 2.13 -1.70
C TYR A 711 0.35 2.91 -2.49
N ALA A 712 -0.54 3.64 -1.82
CA ALA A 712 -1.60 4.43 -2.44
C ALA A 712 -1.13 5.84 -2.86
N GLY A 713 0.14 6.19 -2.59
CA GLY A 713 0.69 7.51 -2.86
C GLY A 713 0.37 8.55 -1.77
N ASN A 714 -0.14 8.12 -0.61
CA ASN A 714 -0.41 9.02 0.50
C ASN A 714 0.89 9.43 1.20
N PRO A 715 0.97 10.66 1.75
CA PRO A 715 2.10 11.11 2.54
C PRO A 715 2.21 10.34 3.86
N ILE A 716 3.44 10.23 4.35
CA ILE A 716 3.77 9.59 5.63
C ILE A 716 3.51 10.55 6.80
N TYR A 717 2.84 10.06 7.84
CA TYR A 717 2.57 10.76 9.09
C TYR A 717 3.42 10.18 10.22
N GLY A 718 4.04 11.05 11.02
CA GLY A 718 4.94 10.64 12.09
C GLY A 718 6.11 9.80 11.56
N THR A 719 6.35 8.67 12.21
CA THR A 719 7.27 7.64 11.70
C THR A 719 6.51 6.70 10.78
N PRO A 720 7.11 6.20 9.67
CA PRO A 720 6.40 5.34 8.74
C PRO A 720 5.69 4.17 9.42
N ASP A 721 4.48 3.86 8.97
CA ASP A 721 3.77 2.68 9.42
C ASP A 721 4.50 1.40 8.98
N ILE A 722 4.32 0.30 9.72
CA ILE A 722 4.77 -1.02 9.27
C ILE A 722 3.79 -1.53 8.20
N GLY A 723 4.28 -1.94 7.05
CA GLY A 723 3.48 -2.42 5.91
C GLY A 723 3.48 -1.45 4.74
N ALA A 724 2.65 -1.75 3.75
CA ALA A 724 2.61 -1.02 2.48
C ALA A 724 1.70 0.19 2.50
N TYR A 725 0.72 0.24 3.40
CA TYR A 725 -0.21 1.35 3.55
C TYR A 725 0.12 2.19 4.78
N GLU A 726 -0.02 3.50 4.63
CA GLU A 726 0.02 4.45 5.72
C GLU A 726 -1.41 4.73 6.21
N TYR A 727 -1.63 4.71 7.51
CA TYR A 727 -2.86 5.11 8.12
C TYR A 727 -3.02 6.63 8.08
N GLN A 728 -3.97 7.10 7.27
CA GLN A 728 -4.27 8.51 7.16
C GLN A 728 -5.12 9.00 8.35
N PRO A 729 -4.67 10.02 9.12
CA PRO A 729 -5.41 10.51 10.27
C PRO A 729 -6.78 11.11 9.83
N PRO A 730 -7.91 10.66 10.40
CA PRO A 730 -9.24 10.97 9.85
C PRO A 730 -9.84 12.28 10.35
N HIS A 731 -9.29 12.89 11.40
CA HIS A 731 -9.89 14.06 12.07
C HIS A 731 -9.09 15.33 11.85
N VAL A 732 -9.75 16.49 11.95
CA VAL A 732 -9.17 17.82 11.75
C VAL A 732 -9.32 18.67 13.01
N MET A 733 -8.19 19.19 13.50
CA MET A 733 -8.11 20.03 14.69
C MET A 733 -8.98 21.28 14.57
N GLY A 734 -9.79 21.56 15.59
CA GLY A 734 -10.70 22.70 15.65
C GLY A 734 -12.05 22.50 14.93
N SER A 735 -12.17 21.48 14.07
CA SER A 735 -13.45 21.04 13.50
C SER A 735 -14.01 19.85 14.27
N ASP A 736 -13.16 18.86 14.55
CA ASP A 736 -13.49 17.66 15.30
C ASP A 736 -13.09 17.80 16.78
N LYS A 737 -13.76 17.02 17.65
CA LYS A 737 -13.47 16.96 19.09
C LYS A 737 -12.50 15.83 19.39
N ILE A 738 -11.67 16.00 20.42
CA ILE A 738 -10.77 14.94 20.89
C ILE A 738 -11.54 13.92 21.73
N ASN A 739 -11.21 12.65 21.56
CA ASN A 739 -11.73 11.55 22.37
C ASN A 739 -11.20 11.66 23.81
N ILE A 740 -12.11 11.75 24.79
CA ILE A 740 -11.73 11.93 26.20
C ILE A 740 -11.04 10.68 26.75
N GLU A 741 -11.60 9.49 26.49
CA GLU A 741 -11.07 8.24 27.06
C GLU A 741 -9.83 7.75 26.32
N GLY A 742 -9.77 8.00 25.01
CA GLY A 742 -8.68 7.55 24.17
C GLY A 742 -7.52 8.50 24.03
N GLY A 743 -7.74 9.81 24.16
CA GLY A 743 -6.73 10.79 23.75
C GLY A 743 -6.53 10.83 22.23
N ALA A 744 -5.54 11.59 21.79
CA ALA A 744 -5.25 11.77 20.36
C ALA A 744 -3.77 12.02 20.09
N ARG A 745 -3.33 11.63 18.89
CA ARG A 745 -2.06 12.07 18.30
C ARG A 745 -2.33 13.12 17.24
N ILE A 746 -1.78 14.32 17.45
CA ILE A 746 -1.96 15.49 16.59
C ILE A 746 -0.70 15.69 15.75
N TYR A 747 -0.87 15.81 14.45
CA TYR A 747 0.22 16.04 13.51
C TYR A 747 0.37 17.52 13.18
N ASN A 748 1.54 17.88 12.66
CA ASN A 748 1.94 19.26 12.39
C ASN A 748 1.20 19.96 11.24
N ASP A 749 0.29 19.28 10.53
CA ASP A 749 -0.68 19.84 9.57
C ASP A 749 -2.09 20.07 10.18
N GLY A 750 -2.26 19.70 11.46
CA GLY A 750 -3.51 19.84 12.19
C GLY A 750 -4.48 18.68 12.02
N LYS A 751 -4.10 17.61 11.31
CA LYS A 751 -4.86 16.35 11.39
C LYS A 751 -4.52 15.59 12.67
N PHE A 752 -5.43 14.72 13.10
CA PHE A 752 -5.19 13.86 14.25
C PHE A 752 -5.92 12.52 14.14
N ARG A 753 -5.44 11.56 14.93
CA ARG A 753 -6.07 10.24 15.12
C ARG A 753 -6.26 9.95 16.60
N ASP A 754 -7.25 9.12 16.93
CA ASP A 754 -7.47 8.62 18.29
C ASP A 754 -6.41 7.56 18.65
N LEU A 755 -6.08 7.44 19.93
CA LEU A 755 -5.12 6.44 20.44
C LEU A 755 -5.78 5.16 21.02
N SER A 756 -7.11 5.10 21.16
CA SER A 756 -7.83 3.91 21.66
C SER A 756 -9.29 3.80 21.17
N GLU A 757 -10.00 2.71 21.52
CA GLU A 757 -11.39 2.42 21.10
C GLU A 757 -12.40 3.50 21.51
N ILE A 758 -13.36 3.78 20.63
CA ILE A 758 -14.31 4.89 20.73
C ILE A 758 -15.37 4.63 21.82
N TYR A 759 -15.48 5.55 22.78
CA TYR A 759 -16.74 5.92 23.42
C TYR A 759 -16.87 7.46 23.46
N ASN A 760 -17.70 8.00 22.55
CA ASN A 760 -18.12 9.41 22.43
C ASN A 760 -17.00 10.48 22.40
N LEU A 761 -16.68 11.01 21.20
CA LEU A 761 -15.91 12.25 21.04
C LEU A 761 -16.51 13.37 21.92
N GLY A 762 -15.69 14.07 22.70
CA GLY A 762 -16.22 14.84 23.83
C GLY A 762 -15.46 16.09 24.24
N ALA A 763 -14.13 16.13 24.09
CA ALA A 763 -13.36 17.29 24.50
C ALA A 763 -13.35 18.37 23.41
N ASN A 764 -13.96 19.52 23.71
CA ASN A 764 -13.90 20.72 22.87
C ASN A 764 -12.55 21.45 23.09
N LEU A 765 -11.48 20.80 22.64
CA LEU A 765 -10.10 21.22 22.82
C LEU A 765 -9.45 21.39 21.45
N THR A 766 -8.91 22.57 21.20
CA THR A 766 -8.02 22.83 20.06
C THR A 766 -6.64 23.15 20.58
N ILE A 767 -5.62 22.49 20.02
CA ILE A 767 -4.21 22.75 20.33
C ILE A 767 -3.49 23.02 19.01
N THR A 768 -2.74 24.11 18.93
CA THR A 768 -2.07 24.53 17.70
C THR A 768 -0.68 25.08 18.04
N PRO A 769 0.42 24.64 17.40
CA PRO A 769 1.72 25.27 17.57
C PRO A 769 1.69 26.78 17.24
N GLU A 770 2.46 27.62 17.92
CA GLU A 770 2.41 29.10 17.71
C GLU A 770 2.78 29.53 16.27
N ASN A 771 3.59 28.75 15.56
CA ASN A 771 3.88 28.97 14.13
C ASN A 771 2.74 28.56 13.19
N ASN A 772 1.55 28.25 13.74
CA ASN A 772 0.46 27.53 13.11
C ASN A 772 0.87 26.10 12.71
N PHE A 773 -0.09 25.35 12.19
CA PHE A 773 0.21 24.14 11.44
C PHE A 773 0.99 24.51 10.18
N SER A 774 2.00 23.71 9.89
CA SER A 774 2.79 23.86 8.67
C SER A 774 1.89 23.59 7.47
N ASN A 775 1.99 24.44 6.46
CA ASN A 775 1.41 24.13 5.15
C ASN A 775 2.38 23.22 4.44
N TYR A 776 1.86 22.12 3.93
CA TYR A 776 2.64 21.13 3.22
C TYR A 776 2.03 20.86 1.86
N GLU A 777 2.87 20.49 0.91
CA GLU A 777 2.41 19.93 -0.36
C GLU A 777 1.83 18.52 -0.15
N GLU A 778 1.08 18.03 -1.14
CA GLU A 778 0.33 16.76 -1.05
C GLU A 778 1.22 15.55 -0.79
N ASP A 779 2.48 15.58 -1.24
CA ASP A 779 3.46 14.49 -1.21
C ASP A 779 4.56 14.63 -0.13
N GLU A 780 4.58 15.73 0.62
CA GLU A 780 5.56 15.93 1.68
C GLU A 780 5.29 15.00 2.88
N ILE A 781 6.31 14.69 3.69
CA ILE A 781 6.13 13.93 4.94
C ILE A 781 5.69 14.84 6.11
N ARG A 782 5.02 14.27 7.12
CA ARG A 782 4.53 14.96 8.34
C ARG A 782 5.18 14.36 9.60
N PRO A 783 6.49 14.55 9.82
CA PRO A 783 7.25 13.77 10.79
C PRO A 783 6.98 14.14 12.26
N ASP A 784 6.53 15.37 12.53
CA ASP A 784 6.31 15.84 13.90
C ASP A 784 4.87 15.62 14.34
N PHE A 785 4.74 15.15 15.57
CA PHE A 785 3.45 14.94 16.21
C PHE A 785 3.52 15.26 17.72
N MET A 786 2.35 15.40 18.32
CA MET A 786 2.14 15.59 19.74
C MET A 786 1.03 14.66 20.23
N ASP A 787 1.27 13.97 21.34
CA ASP A 787 0.27 13.13 21.99
C ASP A 787 -0.47 13.89 23.08
N VAL A 788 -1.80 13.69 23.12
CA VAL A 788 -2.70 14.21 24.14
C VAL A 788 -3.37 13.03 24.83
N THR A 789 -3.15 12.90 26.14
CA THR A 789 -3.63 11.78 26.97
C THR A 789 -4.27 12.28 28.26
N ASP A 790 -4.76 11.34 29.08
CA ASP A 790 -5.23 11.59 30.45
C ASP A 790 -6.28 12.72 30.56
N ILE A 791 -7.24 12.72 29.63
CA ILE A 791 -8.20 13.81 29.51
C ILE A 791 -9.31 13.65 30.54
N ILE A 792 -9.55 14.72 31.30
CA ILE A 792 -10.72 14.91 32.15
C ILE A 792 -11.49 16.10 31.60
N TRP A 793 -12.78 15.93 31.28
CA TRP A 793 -13.58 17.00 30.69
C TRP A 793 -14.92 17.17 31.42
N THR A 794 -14.92 17.97 32.49
CA THR A 794 -16.11 18.25 33.30
C THR A 794 -16.35 19.76 33.43
N ALA A 795 -17.53 20.14 33.93
CA ALA A 795 -17.86 21.55 34.19
C ALA A 795 -16.96 22.17 35.28
N GLU A 796 -16.51 21.37 36.25
CA GLU A 796 -15.73 21.83 37.41
C GLU A 796 -14.22 21.74 37.19
N LYS A 797 -13.77 20.87 36.29
CA LYS A 797 -12.37 20.66 35.96
C LYS A 797 -12.21 20.16 34.54
N LYS A 798 -11.28 20.78 33.81
CA LYS A 798 -10.73 20.25 32.56
C LYS A 798 -9.25 19.98 32.76
N GLU A 799 -8.78 18.81 32.37
CA GLU A 799 -7.36 18.43 32.50
C GLU A 799 -6.96 17.55 31.33
N TRP A 800 -5.71 17.64 30.90
CA TRP A 800 -5.12 16.77 29.89
C TRP A 800 -3.59 16.82 29.99
N THR A 801 -2.93 15.81 29.46
CA THR A 801 -1.46 15.73 29.37
C THR A 801 -1.04 15.86 27.91
N GLU A 802 -0.05 16.71 27.64
CA GLU A 802 0.59 16.85 26.33
C GLU A 802 2.01 16.30 26.39
N THR A 803 2.40 15.51 25.37
CA THR A 803 3.77 15.07 25.17
C THR A 803 4.22 15.37 23.75
N ALA A 804 5.26 16.19 23.60
CA ALA A 804 5.85 16.51 22.31
C ALA A 804 7.36 16.78 22.44
N ASN A 805 8.06 16.59 21.33
CA ASN A 805 9.44 17.06 21.15
C ASN A 805 9.45 18.20 20.12
N ASN A 806 10.41 19.12 20.24
CA ASN A 806 10.65 20.18 19.25
C ASN A 806 9.54 21.24 19.07
N ILE A 807 8.60 21.36 20.01
CA ILE A 807 7.61 22.44 20.04
C ILE A 807 8.04 23.51 21.06
N SER A 808 8.03 24.79 20.68
CA SER A 808 8.43 25.91 21.56
C SER A 808 7.29 26.52 22.35
N SER A 809 6.07 26.41 21.83
CA SER A 809 4.87 27.07 22.33
C SER A 809 3.64 26.53 21.60
N THR A 810 2.51 26.53 22.29
CA THR A 810 1.22 26.07 21.77
C THR A 810 0.14 27.05 22.18
N PHE A 811 -0.76 27.30 21.25
CA PHE A 811 -2.02 27.97 21.46
C PHE A 811 -3.10 26.95 21.77
N HIS A 812 -3.92 27.24 22.77
CA HIS A 812 -5.03 26.42 23.22
C HIS A 812 -6.32 27.20 23.10
N ARG A 813 -7.34 26.53 22.57
CA ARG A 813 -8.74 26.95 22.70
C ARG A 813 -9.52 25.85 23.42
N VAL A 814 -10.07 26.21 24.56
CA VAL A 814 -10.81 25.30 25.46
C VAL A 814 -12.26 25.75 25.56
N GLY A 815 -13.16 24.99 24.93
CA GLY A 815 -14.60 25.23 24.96
C GLY A 815 -15.29 24.68 26.20
N ASP A 816 -16.63 24.67 26.17
CA ASP A 816 -17.51 24.11 27.20
C ASP A 816 -17.29 24.69 28.62
N SER A 817 -16.79 25.92 28.70
CA SER A 817 -16.66 26.66 29.95
C SER A 817 -17.84 27.63 30.13
N THR A 818 -18.07 28.09 31.36
CA THR A 818 -19.11 29.07 31.64
C THR A 818 -18.72 30.42 31.02
N PRO A 819 -19.58 31.02 30.17
CA PRO A 819 -19.28 32.29 29.53
C PRO A 819 -18.92 33.41 30.52
N ASN A 820 -17.90 34.21 30.19
CA ASN A 820 -17.43 35.36 30.97
C ASN A 820 -16.88 35.06 32.39
N VAL A 821 -16.61 33.78 32.72
CA VAL A 821 -16.01 33.38 34.01
C VAL A 821 -14.48 33.31 33.90
N TYR A 822 -13.78 33.59 35.00
CA TYR A 822 -12.32 33.45 35.10
C TYR A 822 -11.94 32.05 35.57
N TYR A 823 -10.87 31.50 35.01
CA TYR A 823 -10.35 30.17 35.31
C TYR A 823 -8.87 30.24 35.67
N TYR A 824 -8.43 29.39 36.60
CA TYR A 824 -7.02 29.10 36.78
C TYR A 824 -6.56 28.19 35.66
N VAL A 825 -5.42 28.49 35.03
CA VAL A 825 -4.74 27.61 34.07
C VAL A 825 -3.41 27.23 34.68
N LYS A 826 -3.27 25.97 35.08
CA LYS A 826 -2.06 25.43 35.71
C LYS A 826 -1.34 24.50 34.75
N ILE A 827 -0.02 24.53 34.82
CA ILE A 827 0.90 23.60 34.16
C ILE A 827 1.66 22.84 35.24
N ASP A 828 1.57 21.51 35.23
CA ASP A 828 2.20 20.63 36.22
C ASP A 828 1.86 21.03 37.67
N ASN A 829 0.58 21.33 37.92
CA ASN A 829 0.06 21.85 39.19
C ASN A 829 0.58 23.24 39.61
N GLU A 830 1.27 23.98 38.74
CA GLU A 830 1.80 25.32 39.01
C GLU A 830 1.18 26.38 38.10
N LEU A 831 0.98 27.61 38.62
CA LEU A 831 0.55 28.76 37.82
C LEU A 831 1.78 29.40 37.14
N LYS A 832 2.13 28.91 35.95
CA LYS A 832 3.30 29.37 35.19
C LYS A 832 3.08 29.28 33.68
N ASN A 833 3.86 30.07 32.95
CA ASN A 833 4.06 29.92 31.50
C ASN A 833 2.79 30.08 30.63
N ILE A 834 1.74 30.75 31.13
CA ILE A 834 0.54 31.06 30.36
C ILE A 834 0.50 32.52 29.96
N THR A 835 0.23 32.76 28.68
CA THR A 835 0.01 34.09 28.08
C THR A 835 -1.29 34.11 27.27
N GLY A 836 -1.77 35.30 26.89
CA GLY A 836 -2.97 35.44 26.07
C GLY A 836 -3.70 36.77 26.32
N GLU A 837 -4.48 37.23 25.35
CA GLU A 837 -5.18 38.54 25.42
C GLU A 837 -6.10 38.65 26.65
N ASN A 838 -6.78 37.56 27.00
CA ASN A 838 -7.69 37.48 28.15
C ASN A 838 -7.07 36.76 29.36
N CYS A 839 -5.73 36.66 29.40
CA CYS A 839 -5.00 35.97 30.44
C CYS A 839 -4.07 36.93 31.18
N LYS A 840 -4.11 36.90 32.53
CA LYS A 840 -3.18 37.64 33.39
C LYS A 840 -2.81 36.75 34.56
N ASP A 841 -1.51 36.65 34.85
CA ASP A 841 -0.96 35.83 35.95
C ASP A 841 -1.46 34.37 35.93
N ASN A 842 -1.57 33.78 34.73
CA ASN A 842 -2.08 32.42 34.46
C ASN A 842 -3.58 32.23 34.80
N ILE A 843 -4.32 33.33 34.86
CA ILE A 843 -5.77 33.35 35.04
C ILE A 843 -6.40 33.88 33.75
N CYS A 844 -7.21 33.06 33.11
CA CYS A 844 -7.79 33.35 31.82
C CYS A 844 -9.31 33.52 31.92
N LYS A 845 -9.86 34.49 31.18
CA LYS A 845 -11.31 34.72 31.10
C LYS A 845 -11.91 34.00 29.90
N ALA A 846 -12.98 33.24 30.12
CA ALA A 846 -13.78 32.69 29.03
C ALA A 846 -14.56 33.80 28.28
N ASP A 847 -14.69 33.66 26.97
CA ASP A 847 -15.45 34.58 26.12
C ASP A 847 -16.98 34.46 26.35
N ASN A 848 -17.75 35.14 25.51
CA ASN A 848 -19.23 35.12 25.58
C ASN A 848 -19.85 33.77 25.17
N SER A 849 -19.08 32.89 24.55
CA SER A 849 -19.49 31.57 24.07
C SER A 849 -18.93 30.45 24.95
N GLY A 850 -18.14 30.78 25.97
CA GLY A 850 -17.54 29.82 26.88
C GLY A 850 -16.21 29.24 26.39
N ASN A 851 -15.51 29.90 25.46
CA ASN A 851 -14.16 29.49 25.06
C ASN A 851 -13.09 30.25 25.88
N LEU A 852 -12.10 29.53 26.38
CA LEU A 852 -10.85 30.09 26.88
C LEU A 852 -9.77 29.97 25.81
N ASN A 853 -9.09 31.08 25.52
CA ASN A 853 -7.96 31.10 24.60
C ASN A 853 -6.70 31.51 25.37
N PHE A 854 -5.66 30.70 25.30
CA PHE A 854 -4.38 30.98 25.95
C PHE A 854 -3.23 30.33 25.19
N THR A 855 -2.00 30.79 25.43
CA THR A 855 -0.78 30.24 24.83
C THR A 855 0.14 29.80 25.95
N TYR A 856 0.59 28.54 25.90
CA TYR A 856 1.69 28.05 26.71
C TYR A 856 3.02 28.41 26.06
N VAL A 857 3.91 29.03 26.84
CA VAL A 857 5.24 29.48 26.41
C VAL A 857 6.31 28.81 27.27
N GLY A 858 6.93 27.74 26.75
CA GLY A 858 7.92 26.94 27.48
C GLY A 858 8.48 25.80 26.62
N SER A 859 9.65 25.27 26.99
CA SER A 859 10.22 24.10 26.29
C SER A 859 9.32 22.89 26.48
N TYR A 860 8.95 22.21 25.40
CA TYR A 860 8.11 21.02 25.48
C TYR A 860 8.90 19.78 25.94
N SER A 861 8.26 19.06 26.85
CA SER A 861 8.51 17.65 27.17
C SER A 861 7.14 16.99 27.38
N THR A 862 6.86 16.46 28.57
CA THR A 862 5.50 16.08 28.98
C THR A 862 4.99 17.09 30.00
N HIS A 863 3.81 17.65 29.77
CA HIS A 863 3.17 18.62 30.67
C HIS A 863 1.69 18.31 30.89
N THR A 864 1.21 18.46 32.12
CA THR A 864 -0.21 18.34 32.45
C THR A 864 -0.84 19.72 32.62
N PHE A 865 -1.90 19.98 31.85
CA PHE A 865 -2.69 21.21 31.89
C PHE A 865 -3.92 20.99 32.75
N GLU A 866 -4.19 21.89 33.69
CA GLU A 866 -5.41 21.88 34.51
C GLU A 866 -6.12 23.24 34.41
N ILE A 867 -7.42 23.20 34.12
CA ILE A 867 -8.32 24.36 34.09
C ILE A 867 -9.44 24.16 35.10
N THR A 868 -9.53 25.07 36.06
CA THR A 868 -10.55 25.07 37.11
C THR A 868 -11.22 26.43 37.24
N PRO A 869 -12.56 26.50 37.41
CA PRO A 869 -13.25 27.77 37.64
C PRO A 869 -12.70 28.47 38.88
N ARG A 870 -12.57 29.80 38.81
CA ARG A 870 -12.23 30.65 39.95
C ARG A 870 -13.45 30.98 40.82
N GLU A 871 -14.67 30.79 40.30
CA GLU A 871 -15.90 31.16 40.99
C GLU A 871 -16.13 30.31 42.25
N GLY A 872 -16.46 30.97 43.36
CA GLY A 872 -16.94 30.32 44.59
C GLY A 872 -15.86 29.99 45.63
N GLU A 873 -14.58 30.05 45.26
CA GLU A 873 -13.51 29.85 46.23
C GLU A 873 -13.24 31.17 46.99
N ILE A 874 -13.78 31.26 48.22
CA ILE A 874 -13.37 32.23 49.25
C ILE A 874 -11.96 31.81 49.70
N VAL A 875 -11.00 31.99 48.82
CA VAL A 875 -9.58 31.88 49.14
C VAL A 875 -9.32 33.04 50.10
N THR A 876 -8.81 32.70 51.28
CA THR A 876 -8.49 33.59 52.39
C THR A 876 -9.65 34.33 53.07
N LYS A 877 -9.84 34.04 54.36
CA LYS A 877 -10.49 34.98 55.27
C LYS A 877 -9.59 36.22 55.30
N LEU A 878 -10.01 37.32 54.66
CA LEU A 878 -9.36 38.63 54.86
C LEU A 878 -9.15 38.79 56.37
N THR A 879 -7.89 38.94 56.77
CA THR A 879 -7.47 38.79 58.16
C THR A 879 -8.03 39.93 59.01
N ASP A 880 -8.07 39.74 60.33
CA ASP A 880 -8.63 40.69 61.29
C ASP A 880 -7.97 42.09 61.28
N ALA A 881 -6.85 42.26 60.58
CA ALA A 881 -6.12 43.51 60.48
C ALA A 881 -6.64 44.47 59.38
N ASP A 882 -7.47 43.97 58.46
CA ASP A 882 -7.62 44.55 57.13
C ASP A 882 -8.78 45.55 57.02
N LEU A 883 -9.75 45.55 57.94
CA LEU A 883 -10.85 46.51 57.95
C LEU A 883 -10.84 47.36 59.23
N LYS A 884 -10.89 48.69 59.08
CA LYS A 884 -10.97 49.63 60.21
C LYS A 884 -12.19 50.52 60.09
N ILE A 885 -12.89 50.69 61.22
CA ILE A 885 -13.93 51.69 61.40
C ILE A 885 -13.38 52.76 62.35
N ASP A 886 -13.22 54.00 61.86
CA ASP A 886 -12.66 55.14 62.62
C ASP A 886 -11.34 54.85 63.37
N ASN A 887 -10.48 54.02 62.76
CA ASN A 887 -9.18 53.59 63.27
C ASN A 887 -9.19 52.67 64.50
N LYS A 888 -10.35 52.21 65.00
CA LYS A 888 -10.41 51.16 66.03
C LYS A 888 -10.10 49.80 65.38
N LYS A 889 -9.17 49.04 65.96
CA LYS A 889 -8.72 47.70 65.52
C LYS A 889 -9.26 46.70 66.55
N GLU A 890 -10.06 45.72 66.15
CA GLU A 890 -10.54 44.68 67.09
C GLU A 890 -10.49 43.28 66.46
N THR A 891 -10.11 42.31 67.29
CA THR A 891 -9.98 40.86 67.03
C THR A 891 -11.35 40.22 66.82
N LEU A 892 -11.52 39.38 65.78
CA LEU A 892 -12.83 38.89 65.33
C LEU A 892 -13.24 37.53 65.92
N GLY A 893 -14.41 37.53 66.56
CA GLY A 893 -15.34 36.40 66.57
C GLY A 893 -16.67 36.84 65.93
N ASN A 894 -17.50 35.89 65.49
CA ASN A 894 -18.79 36.17 64.84
C ASN A 894 -19.68 37.02 65.77
N ASP A 895 -20.32 38.08 65.24
CA ASP A 895 -21.16 39.10 65.93
C ASP A 895 -20.48 40.36 66.54
N ILE A 896 -19.52 40.98 65.85
CA ILE A 896 -19.03 42.31 66.27
C ILE A 896 -20.13 43.38 66.16
N LYS A 897 -20.34 44.09 67.28
CA LYS A 897 -21.13 45.33 67.35
C LYS A 897 -20.20 46.53 67.49
N PHE A 898 -20.16 47.39 66.49
CA PHE A 898 -19.45 48.67 66.57
C PHE A 898 -20.34 49.73 67.19
N TYR A 899 -19.80 50.51 68.11
CA TYR A 899 -20.48 51.64 68.73
C TYR A 899 -19.83 52.94 68.27
N LEU A 900 -20.63 53.86 67.72
CA LEU A 900 -20.16 55.11 67.13
C LEU A 900 -20.74 56.30 67.88
N GLU A 901 -19.87 57.18 68.41
CA GLU A 901 -20.22 58.48 69.03
C GLU A 901 -20.73 59.52 68.03
N LYS A 902 -20.61 59.26 66.73
CA LYS A 902 -20.99 60.16 65.64
C LYS A 902 -21.86 59.46 64.62
N ASP A 903 -22.63 60.24 63.88
CA ASP A 903 -23.47 59.81 62.78
C ASP A 903 -22.65 59.43 61.52
N LYS A 904 -21.33 59.42 61.58
CA LYS A 904 -20.46 59.06 60.45
C LYS A 904 -19.33 58.16 60.93
N ALA A 905 -18.96 57.19 60.09
CA ALA A 905 -17.73 56.44 60.28
C ALA A 905 -16.96 56.26 58.97
N LYS A 906 -15.64 56.32 59.05
CA LYS A 906 -14.74 55.98 57.94
C LYS A 906 -14.44 54.49 57.97
N LEU A 907 -14.96 53.77 56.98
CA LEU A 907 -14.48 52.45 56.62
C LEU A 907 -13.20 52.59 55.80
N LYS A 908 -12.22 51.74 56.06
CA LYS A 908 -11.07 51.59 55.19
C LYS A 908 -10.56 50.18 55.26
N GLY A 909 -10.02 49.69 54.16
CA GLY A 909 -9.22 48.48 54.17
C GLY A 909 -7.94 48.59 53.37
N ASP A 910 -7.06 47.62 53.62
CA ASP A 910 -5.70 47.55 53.11
C ASP A 910 -5.36 46.06 52.99
N ASN A 911 -5.82 45.43 51.90
CA ASN A 911 -5.56 44.01 51.65
C ASN A 911 -5.08 43.81 50.20
N PRO A 912 -3.82 43.38 50.00
CA PRO A 912 -3.25 43.16 48.67
C PRO A 912 -4.01 42.17 47.77
N GLU A 913 -4.74 41.20 48.33
CA GLU A 913 -5.46 40.16 47.57
C GLU A 913 -6.64 40.72 46.76
N ILE A 914 -7.10 41.92 47.10
CA ILE A 914 -8.14 42.65 46.37
C ILE A 914 -7.60 43.89 45.65
N ALA A 915 -6.28 44.01 45.51
CA ALA A 915 -5.64 45.11 44.79
C ALA A 915 -6.18 45.22 43.36
N GLY A 916 -6.46 46.45 42.92
CA GLY A 916 -7.09 46.74 41.62
C GLY A 916 -8.57 46.32 41.51
N GLY A 917 -9.12 45.68 42.54
CA GLY A 917 -10.50 45.22 42.60
C GLY A 917 -11.50 46.26 43.04
N LYS A 918 -12.55 45.82 43.73
CA LYS A 918 -13.61 46.70 44.22
C LYS A 918 -14.31 46.19 45.47
N VAL A 919 -14.89 47.12 46.21
CA VAL A 919 -15.65 46.84 47.43
C VAL A 919 -17.07 47.36 47.26
N LYS A 920 -18.06 46.49 47.47
CA LYS A 920 -19.48 46.86 47.50
C LYS A 920 -19.99 46.90 48.93
N ILE A 921 -20.53 48.04 49.33
CA ILE A 921 -21.06 48.26 50.66
C ILE A 921 -22.59 48.27 50.60
N TYR A 922 -23.20 47.60 51.57
CA TYR A 922 -24.64 47.55 51.78
C TYR A 922 -24.96 48.03 53.19
N LYS A 923 -26.01 48.85 53.32
CA LYS A 923 -26.52 49.37 54.59
C LYS A 923 -27.96 48.91 54.77
N ASN A 924 -28.24 48.16 55.84
CA ASN A 924 -29.51 47.45 56.09
C ASN A 924 -29.95 46.64 54.86
N ASP A 925 -29.02 45.85 54.33
CA ASP A 925 -29.17 45.01 53.12
C ASP A 925 -29.52 45.76 51.82
N LYS A 926 -29.56 47.10 51.83
CA LYS A 926 -29.68 47.93 50.61
C LYS A 926 -28.30 48.34 50.12
N PHE A 927 -28.06 48.25 48.81
CA PHE A 927 -26.82 48.72 48.19
C PHE A 927 -26.58 50.21 48.54
N TYR A 928 -25.38 50.51 49.03
CA TYR A 928 -24.98 51.86 49.41
C TYR A 928 -24.03 52.44 48.37
N GLU A 929 -22.91 51.75 48.08
CA GLU A 929 -21.90 52.22 47.13
C GLU A 929 -20.93 51.12 46.68
N GLU A 930 -20.32 51.30 45.51
CA GLU A 930 -19.19 50.53 45.00
C GLU A 930 -17.93 51.41 44.97
N ILE A 931 -16.81 50.87 45.43
CA ILE A 931 -15.54 51.60 45.59
C ILE A 931 -14.45 50.82 44.88
N SER A 932 -13.71 51.45 43.98
CA SER A 932 -12.50 50.87 43.39
C SER A 932 -11.39 50.77 44.44
N VAL A 933 -10.69 49.64 44.46
CA VAL A 933 -9.52 49.39 45.30
C VAL A 933 -8.27 49.77 44.53
N ASP A 934 -7.31 50.43 45.17
CA ASP A 934 -6.06 50.80 44.50
C ASP A 934 -5.13 49.60 44.25
N SER A 935 -4.03 49.83 43.54
CA SER A 935 -3.05 48.79 43.18
C SER A 935 -2.31 48.17 44.37
N ASN A 936 -2.46 48.71 45.58
CA ASN A 936 -1.88 48.16 46.81
C ASN A 936 -2.95 47.49 47.69
N GLY A 937 -4.20 47.37 47.23
CA GLY A 937 -5.27 46.78 48.02
C GLY A 937 -5.97 47.75 48.96
N ARG A 938 -5.71 49.05 48.84
CA ARG A 938 -6.24 50.07 49.76
C ARG A 938 -7.52 50.68 49.23
N TRP A 939 -8.47 50.89 50.13
CA TRP A 939 -9.73 51.57 49.85
C TRP A 939 -10.24 52.26 51.11
N PHE A 940 -11.04 53.32 50.96
CA PHE A 940 -11.74 53.93 52.08
C PHE A 940 -13.05 54.57 51.66
N LYS A 941 -14.00 54.63 52.60
CA LYS A 941 -15.25 55.34 52.43
C LYS A 941 -15.82 55.81 53.75
N THR A 942 -16.23 57.07 53.79
CA THR A 942 -17.03 57.59 54.91
C THR A 942 -18.51 57.30 54.66
N ILE A 943 -19.13 56.56 55.58
CA ILE A 943 -20.56 56.24 55.58
C ILE A 943 -21.27 57.15 56.58
N SER A 944 -22.43 57.67 56.18
CA SER A 944 -23.33 58.39 57.08
C SER A 944 -24.48 57.50 57.56
N PHE A 945 -24.79 57.65 58.84
CA PHE A 945 -25.82 56.97 59.61
C PHE A 945 -26.80 58.01 60.17
N GLY A 946 -27.96 57.57 60.65
CA GLY A 946 -28.88 58.40 61.40
C GLY A 946 -28.56 58.36 62.89
N HIS A 947 -28.91 59.44 63.60
CA HIS A 947 -28.70 59.56 65.05
C HIS A 947 -29.45 58.47 65.82
N ASN A 948 -28.78 57.85 66.81
CA ASN A 948 -29.37 56.95 67.79
C ASN A 948 -30.12 55.74 67.17
N HIS A 949 -29.51 55.11 66.16
CA HIS A 949 -30.09 54.00 65.39
C HIS A 949 -29.13 52.80 65.30
N ASN A 950 -29.70 51.63 65.03
CA ASN A 950 -28.96 50.41 64.72
C ASN A 950 -28.93 50.20 63.20
N TYR A 951 -27.77 49.82 62.68
CA TYR A 951 -27.55 49.53 61.27
C TYR A 951 -26.86 48.18 61.11
N LYS A 952 -27.15 47.49 60.01
CA LYS A 952 -26.36 46.35 59.53
C LYS A 952 -25.53 46.81 58.34
N ILE A 953 -24.22 46.67 58.43
CA ILE A 953 -23.31 46.93 57.31
C ILE A 953 -22.83 45.59 56.76
N LYS A 954 -23.01 45.38 55.46
CA LYS A 954 -22.49 44.22 54.73
C LYS A 954 -21.53 44.73 53.68
N ILE A 955 -20.33 44.15 53.63
CA ILE A 955 -19.27 44.54 52.72
C ILE A 955 -18.89 43.31 51.92
N LYS A 956 -18.95 43.42 50.60
CA LYS A 956 -18.51 42.39 49.66
C LYS A 956 -17.22 42.85 49.00
N PHE A 957 -16.20 42.01 49.05
CA PHE A 957 -14.87 42.28 48.54
C PHE A 957 -14.66 41.54 47.23
N TYR A 958 -14.26 42.26 46.20
CA TYR A 958 -13.97 41.70 44.88
C TYR A 958 -12.53 42.04 44.52
N ASP A 959 -11.83 41.09 43.93
CA ASP A 959 -10.51 41.33 43.35
C ASP A 959 -10.60 42.05 41.99
N GLU A 960 -9.44 42.31 41.37
CA GLU A 960 -9.35 42.96 40.04
C GLU A 960 -10.05 42.18 38.93
N PHE A 961 -10.28 40.88 39.12
CA PHE A 961 -10.98 40.00 38.20
C PHE A 961 -12.48 39.94 38.50
N ASN A 962 -12.99 40.84 39.34
CA ASN A 962 -14.39 40.93 39.73
C ASN A 962 -14.93 39.64 40.39
N THR A 963 -14.04 38.80 40.94
CA THR A 963 -14.41 37.60 41.69
C THR A 963 -14.66 37.98 43.14
N LEU A 964 -15.77 37.51 43.71
CA LEU A 964 -16.09 37.74 45.12
C LEU A 964 -15.13 36.94 46.01
N ARG A 965 -14.34 37.64 46.84
CA ARG A 965 -13.33 37.05 47.72
C ARG A 965 -13.74 36.94 49.17
N ASP A 966 -14.56 37.86 49.68
CA ASP A 966 -15.05 37.79 51.07
C ASP A 966 -16.36 38.57 51.23
N ILE A 967 -17.12 38.20 52.27
CA ILE A 967 -18.28 38.95 52.75
C ILE A 967 -18.11 39.17 54.25
N LYS A 968 -18.06 40.44 54.67
CA LYS A 968 -18.09 40.80 56.09
C LYS A 968 -19.40 41.47 56.46
N GLU A 969 -20.00 41.05 57.56
CA GLU A 969 -21.21 41.65 58.12
C GLU A 969 -20.93 42.23 59.51
N TYR A 970 -21.46 43.42 59.78
CA TYR A 970 -21.27 44.16 61.03
C TYR A 970 -22.57 44.76 61.51
N ASN A 971 -22.80 44.69 62.82
CA ASN A 971 -23.84 45.45 63.47
C ASN A 971 -23.25 46.76 63.97
N VAL A 972 -23.79 47.89 63.54
CA VAL A 972 -23.32 49.22 63.92
C VAL A 972 -24.41 49.90 64.73
N LYS A 973 -24.09 50.24 65.98
CA LYS A 973 -24.95 51.00 66.87
C LYS A 973 -24.41 52.42 66.98
N VAL A 974 -25.16 53.36 66.43
CA VAL A 974 -24.82 54.78 66.54
C VAL A 974 -25.53 55.33 67.75
N ASP A 975 -24.77 55.94 68.64
CA ASP A 975 -25.27 56.60 69.82
C ASP A 975 -24.54 57.92 69.96
N THR A 976 -25.29 59.00 69.90
CA THR A 976 -24.76 60.37 69.92
C THR A 976 -25.14 61.10 71.20
N LYS A 977 -25.75 60.39 72.17
CA LYS A 977 -26.16 60.96 73.43
C LYS A 977 -25.12 60.68 74.49
N ASP A 978 -24.90 61.67 75.35
CA ASP A 978 -24.04 61.45 76.51
C ASP A 978 -24.75 60.56 77.55
N PRO A 979 -24.00 59.64 78.21
CA PRO A 979 -24.54 58.83 79.30
C PRO A 979 -25.09 59.69 80.45
N ILE A 980 -26.04 59.16 81.22
CA ILE A 980 -26.70 59.90 82.30
C ILE A 980 -26.35 59.30 83.66
N PHE A 981 -25.92 60.12 84.62
CA PHE A 981 -25.74 59.67 86.01
C PHE A 981 -27.10 59.49 86.69
N LYS A 982 -27.32 58.32 87.32
CA LYS A 982 -28.63 57.88 87.84
C LYS A 982 -29.12 58.63 89.08
N ASN A 983 -28.22 59.19 89.87
CA ASN A 983 -28.60 59.89 91.09
C ASN A 983 -28.85 61.37 90.78
N GLU A 984 -30.06 61.86 91.08
CA GLU A 984 -30.48 63.24 90.81
C GLU A 984 -29.58 64.28 91.50
N VAL A 985 -28.94 63.90 92.62
CA VAL A 985 -28.02 64.76 93.36
C VAL A 985 -26.74 65.08 92.55
N TYR A 986 -26.33 64.23 91.61
CA TYR A 986 -25.10 64.42 90.82
C TYR A 986 -25.30 65.24 89.54
N ASN A 987 -26.53 65.61 89.21
CA ASN A 987 -26.86 66.44 88.05
C ASN A 987 -27.05 67.93 88.40
N GLN A 988 -26.89 68.32 89.68
CA GLN A 988 -27.00 69.71 90.13
C GLN A 988 -25.59 70.35 90.21
N LYS A 989 -25.40 71.49 89.53
CA LYS A 989 -24.20 72.32 89.70
C LYS A 989 -24.13 72.77 91.17
N ASN A 990 -23.09 72.36 91.89
CA ASN A 990 -22.70 72.77 93.25
C ASN A 990 -23.34 72.03 94.44
N SER A 991 -23.51 70.71 94.38
CA SER A 991 -23.72 69.92 95.62
C SER A 991 -22.38 69.62 96.30
N SER A 992 -22.12 70.20 97.48
CA SER A 992 -20.93 69.85 98.30
C SER A 992 -21.19 68.56 99.07
N HIS A 993 -20.33 67.55 98.90
CA HIS A 993 -20.33 66.33 99.72
C HIS A 993 -19.09 66.31 100.61
N GLN A 994 -19.28 66.01 101.90
CA GLN A 994 -18.17 65.65 102.78
C GLN A 994 -17.76 64.23 102.44
N VAL A 995 -16.51 64.02 102.05
CA VAL A 995 -15.98 62.69 101.76
C VAL A 995 -14.73 62.48 102.59
N THR A 996 -14.73 61.44 103.41
CA THR A 996 -13.61 61.07 104.28
C THR A 996 -12.61 60.16 103.57
N ARG A 997 -11.36 60.12 104.03
CA ARG A 997 -10.33 59.22 103.45
C ARG A 997 -10.81 57.76 103.57
N ASN A 998 -10.55 56.95 102.54
CA ASN A 998 -11.06 55.58 102.37
C ASN A 998 -12.58 55.43 102.18
N GLU A 999 -13.32 56.53 102.01
CA GLU A 999 -14.75 56.46 101.71
C GLU A 999 -14.99 56.11 100.23
N ARG A 1000 -16.05 55.32 100.00
CA ARG A 1000 -16.49 54.90 98.67
C ARG A 1000 -17.42 55.95 98.07
N ILE A 1001 -16.96 56.65 97.03
CA ILE A 1001 -17.81 57.51 96.21
C ILE A 1001 -18.44 56.65 95.11
N ALA A 1002 -19.76 56.46 95.13
CA ALA A 1002 -20.49 55.78 94.05
C ALA A 1002 -21.04 56.81 93.05
N PHE A 1003 -20.92 56.52 91.75
CA PHE A 1003 -21.31 57.39 90.64
C PHE A 1003 -21.86 56.56 89.48
N GLN A 1004 -22.89 55.76 89.77
CA GLN A 1004 -23.58 54.96 88.76
C GLN A 1004 -24.14 55.84 87.65
N ALA A 1005 -23.68 55.57 86.43
CA ALA A 1005 -24.29 56.07 85.21
C ALA A 1005 -25.04 54.95 84.48
N SER A 1006 -25.94 55.36 83.61
CA SER A 1006 -26.59 54.51 82.63
C SER A 1006 -26.64 55.21 81.30
N ASP A 1007 -26.44 54.42 80.26
CA ASP A 1007 -26.83 54.77 78.91
C ASP A 1007 -27.82 53.70 78.42
N LYS A 1008 -28.95 54.12 77.84
CA LYS A 1008 -30.00 53.18 77.42
C LYS A 1008 -29.64 52.49 76.10
N GLU A 1009 -28.85 53.15 75.27
CA GLU A 1009 -28.50 52.73 73.94
C GLU A 1009 -27.25 51.83 73.99
N THR A 1010 -26.14 52.29 74.52
CA THR A 1010 -24.85 51.58 74.42
C THR A 1010 -24.32 51.02 75.73
N LYS A 1011 -24.98 51.34 76.85
CA LYS A 1011 -24.53 51.04 78.22
C LYS A 1011 -23.21 51.76 78.55
N ILE A 1012 -22.94 51.89 79.84
CA ILE A 1012 -21.65 52.42 80.30
C ILE A 1012 -20.54 51.39 80.00
N ASP A 1013 -19.44 51.87 79.43
CA ASP A 1013 -18.24 51.09 79.16
C ASP A 1013 -17.25 51.19 80.32
N TYR A 1014 -16.91 52.43 80.70
CA TYR A 1014 -15.97 52.68 81.80
C TYR A 1014 -16.14 54.08 82.38
N TYR A 1015 -15.48 54.33 83.50
CA TYR A 1015 -15.39 55.64 84.12
C TYR A 1015 -13.94 56.14 84.11
N LYS A 1016 -13.74 57.45 84.09
CA LYS A 1016 -12.46 58.09 84.43
C LYS A 1016 -12.64 59.00 85.62
N VAL A 1017 -11.68 59.00 86.54
CA VAL A 1017 -11.69 59.86 87.74
C VAL A 1017 -10.42 60.69 87.83
N LYS A 1018 -10.56 62.01 88.05
CA LYS A 1018 -9.49 62.98 88.26
C LYS A 1018 -9.75 63.75 89.56
N ILE A 1019 -8.71 64.21 90.24
CA ILE A 1019 -8.86 64.94 91.51
C ILE A 1019 -8.08 66.25 91.43
N LEU A 1020 -8.70 67.34 91.89
CA LEU A 1020 -8.18 68.70 91.91
C LEU A 1020 -8.06 69.26 93.33
N ASP A 1021 -7.13 70.19 93.52
CA ASP A 1021 -7.03 71.02 94.73
C ASP A 1021 -8.02 72.20 94.71
N GLY A 1022 -8.07 72.99 95.80
CA GLY A 1022 -8.95 74.16 95.93
C GLY A 1022 -8.67 75.32 94.97
N ASN A 1023 -7.55 75.31 94.27
CA ASN A 1023 -7.21 76.27 93.20
C ASN A 1023 -7.45 75.68 91.80
N GLY A 1024 -7.95 74.44 91.71
CA GLY A 1024 -8.20 73.73 90.46
C GLY A 1024 -6.98 73.00 89.88
N HIS A 1025 -5.85 72.92 90.58
CA HIS A 1025 -4.68 72.17 90.11
C HIS A 1025 -4.91 70.67 90.21
N ILE A 1026 -4.40 69.93 89.20
CA ILE A 1026 -4.56 68.48 89.13
C ILE A 1026 -3.59 67.81 90.12
N ILE A 1027 -4.13 67.31 91.22
CA ILE A 1027 -3.38 66.49 92.19
C ILE A 1027 -3.42 65.00 91.85
N ARG A 1028 -4.42 64.55 91.08
CA ARG A 1028 -4.42 63.22 90.46
C ARG A 1028 -4.99 63.27 89.05
N LYS A 1029 -4.18 62.85 88.08
CA LYS A 1029 -4.58 62.71 86.66
C LYS A 1029 -5.68 61.65 86.51
N TRP A 1030 -6.39 61.71 85.37
CA TRP A 1030 -7.43 60.74 85.02
C TRP A 1030 -6.98 59.29 85.20
N LYS A 1031 -7.73 58.53 85.99
CA LYS A 1031 -7.59 57.08 86.13
C LYS A 1031 -8.81 56.41 85.51
N LYS A 1032 -8.62 55.56 84.50
CA LYS A 1032 -9.66 54.69 83.93
C LYS A 1032 -9.99 53.59 84.95
N GLN A 1033 -11.27 53.28 85.10
CA GLN A 1033 -11.76 52.15 85.89
C GLN A 1033 -13.12 51.68 85.36
N TYR A 1034 -13.49 50.45 85.71
CA TYR A 1034 -14.74 49.83 85.27
C TYR A 1034 -15.79 49.78 86.38
N GLU A 1035 -15.35 49.96 87.62
CA GLU A 1035 -16.23 50.07 88.77
C GLU A 1035 -17.00 51.39 88.75
N ASP A 1036 -18.26 51.32 89.20
CA ASP A 1036 -19.15 52.47 89.36
C ASP A 1036 -18.86 53.31 90.63
N PHE A 1037 -17.69 53.09 91.24
CA PHE A 1037 -17.26 53.76 92.44
C PHE A 1037 -15.76 54.04 92.44
N TYR A 1038 -15.35 54.97 93.30
CA TYR A 1038 -13.95 55.31 93.54
C TYR A 1038 -13.70 55.45 95.03
N ILE A 1039 -12.63 54.84 95.50
CA ILE A 1039 -12.16 55.01 96.88
C ILE A 1039 -11.05 56.05 96.86
N ILE A 1040 -11.19 57.11 97.65
CA ILE A 1040 -10.13 58.12 97.81
C ILE A 1040 -8.97 57.47 98.58
N PRO A 1041 -7.78 57.28 97.98
CA PRO A 1041 -6.67 56.66 98.67
C PRO A 1041 -6.04 57.58 99.71
N ASP A 1042 -5.57 56.97 100.80
CA ASP A 1042 -4.99 57.63 101.97
C ASP A 1042 -3.83 58.60 101.69
N LYS A 1043 -3.12 58.43 100.57
CA LYS A 1043 -1.92 59.23 100.23
C LYS A 1043 -2.23 60.61 99.61
N ILE A 1044 -3.51 60.99 99.47
CA ILE A 1044 -3.89 62.28 98.90
C ILE A 1044 -3.80 63.38 99.98
N LYS A 1045 -3.08 64.48 99.67
CA LYS A 1045 -2.91 65.66 100.57
C LYS A 1045 -4.26 66.30 100.90
N GLU A 1046 -4.35 66.97 102.07
CA GLU A 1046 -5.57 67.63 102.61
C GLU A 1046 -6.17 68.74 101.72
N GLU A 1047 -5.52 69.06 100.61
CA GLU A 1047 -5.91 70.15 99.71
C GLU A 1047 -6.94 69.70 98.64
N ALA A 1048 -7.32 68.43 98.60
CA ALA A 1048 -8.24 67.86 97.59
C ALA A 1048 -9.67 68.39 97.75
N GLN A 1049 -10.13 69.23 96.82
CA GLN A 1049 -11.46 69.85 96.89
C GLN A 1049 -12.42 69.44 95.78
N THR A 1050 -11.97 68.81 94.70
CA THR A 1050 -12.89 68.38 93.63
C THR A 1050 -12.49 67.05 93.04
N VAL A 1051 -13.41 66.08 93.07
CA VAL A 1051 -13.29 64.83 92.30
C VAL A 1051 -14.12 65.00 91.04
N ILE A 1052 -13.52 64.81 89.88
CA ILE A 1052 -14.21 64.86 88.59
C ILE A 1052 -14.32 63.44 88.08
N VAL A 1053 -15.54 63.04 87.73
CA VAL A 1053 -15.81 61.73 87.13
C VAL A 1053 -16.40 61.92 85.74
N ARG A 1054 -15.88 61.16 84.78
CA ARG A 1054 -16.49 60.98 83.46
C ARG A 1054 -16.99 59.57 83.33
N ALA A 1055 -18.28 59.40 83.09
CA ALA A 1055 -18.82 58.13 82.61
C ALA A 1055 -18.70 58.12 81.09
N TYR A 1056 -18.09 57.09 80.53
CA TYR A 1056 -17.99 56.84 79.11
C TYR A 1056 -18.93 55.68 78.75
N ASP A 1057 -19.78 55.88 77.75
CA ASP A 1057 -20.55 54.81 77.15
C ASP A 1057 -19.68 53.99 76.17
N ARG A 1058 -20.25 52.93 75.57
CA ARG A 1058 -19.50 52.10 74.59
C ARG A 1058 -19.26 52.80 73.26
N ALA A 1059 -20.07 53.80 72.90
CA ALA A 1059 -19.86 54.62 71.70
C ALA A 1059 -18.67 55.58 71.87
N GLY A 1060 -18.33 55.94 73.11
CA GLY A 1060 -17.29 56.89 73.46
C GLY A 1060 -17.83 58.23 73.94
N ASN A 1061 -19.15 58.44 73.93
CA ASN A 1061 -19.76 59.64 74.50
C ASN A 1061 -19.50 59.65 76.01
N TYR A 1062 -19.40 60.84 76.57
CA TYR A 1062 -19.14 60.95 77.99
C TYR A 1062 -19.86 62.11 78.62
N ARG A 1063 -20.33 61.85 79.84
CA ARG A 1063 -20.81 62.90 80.72
C ARG A 1063 -19.83 63.08 81.85
N GLU A 1064 -19.46 64.33 82.08
CA GLU A 1064 -18.64 64.73 83.22
C GLU A 1064 -19.52 65.24 84.35
N VAL A 1065 -19.20 64.83 85.57
CA VAL A 1065 -19.77 65.38 86.81
C VAL A 1065 -18.66 65.72 87.78
N ASN A 1066 -18.84 66.81 88.52
CA ASN A 1066 -17.90 67.30 89.51
C ASN A 1066 -18.47 67.09 90.91
N PHE A 1067 -17.74 66.38 91.75
CA PHE A 1067 -18.03 66.21 93.16
C PHE A 1067 -17.16 67.21 93.93
N GLY A 1068 -17.80 68.22 94.54
CA GLY A 1068 -17.13 69.07 95.51
C GLY A 1068 -16.84 68.25 96.77
N VAL A 1069 -15.56 68.19 97.17
CA VAL A 1069 -15.08 67.54 98.39
C VAL A 1069 -14.68 68.66 99.36
N LYS A 1070 -15.19 68.62 100.60
CA LYS A 1070 -14.86 69.60 101.63
C LYS A 1070 -13.91 69.01 102.66
#